data_AF-A0A962XZV1-F1
#
_entry.id   AF-A0A962XZV1-F1
#
_cell.length_a   1.000
_cell.length_b   1.000
_cell.length_c   1.000
_cell.angle_alpha   90.00
_cell.angle_beta   90.00
_cell.angle_gamma   90.00
#
_symmetry.space_group_name_H-M   'P 1'
#
loop_
_entity.id
_entity.type
_entity.pdbx_description
1 polymer ?
#
loop_
_entity_poly.entity_id
_entity_poly.type
_entity_poly.pdbx_seq_one_letter_code
_entity_poly.pdbx_strand_id
1 'polypeptide(L)'
;DSAKARGYLAPGGNDYDQALRGWLAFLDRADEDAIQYYENALKLLRKRTGKRKIYFNYLAGIFFILTLLASNTPARLRQVLEVTAPLFDKGAVYPYLIAYRMLREVAEFQQGQRQRLEPFDASIRIPPADGFFQLIAMFWLHPSEAKPLREPAIALLKTAREHGYGWFAAELTGLLQSIGNDLPSTATTSFALAGESESDGMGDHQRPLTRLFQLKEPWEHALSALLDLSQHGQETTAKPAQLRLVWWITWHKSGACTISPREQKHDARGQWTLGRAVALKRLAQQAKKLDYLTTQDREVCVCIRSFSDGYYGNVSYEIDPDQALPRLVGHPLVFWEDNPTVRVELVRGEPELLVTPKGSQWRLELSPPAMVGDTLRVVKETPTRLKVVVFNQAHQAVMTILGKGLLVPSRAKDRVLETVAALSGIVTVQSSLDTGVENLEEVAATPLPHIHLLPFGAGLKIMLLVRPFGAGPYYAPGAGGERVIAEIDGQRVQARRMLKQERQQATAVIKACPTLARQAADEGEWLLEDPESCLEALLELQALGEQAVLAWPEGETFKVSRPASLDQLRLNVKRHQDWFDLSGELRLLDDQVLNVRQLLELLDRSPSRFVPLGEGQFLALTQEFRKRLDELRGFTELTAQGTRFHPLAAAMLEPLLDEAGSVRTDAAWKAQIQRLREVEALQPTIPSTLQAELRDYQVDGFQWLARLAHWGVGACLADDMGLGKTVQALALILSRAQDGPALVVAPTSVCLNWLDEIRRFTPTLNPAVFGSGDRGKTVAGMRAFDLLICSYGLLQQETDLLASRTWRTIVLDEGQAIKNLATKRSQAAMALNGEFKMIATGTPIENHLGELWNLFRFINPGLLGSLERFNQRFATPIERDQDNKARHRLKQLIQPFILRRLKSEVLEALPPRTEILLRVELEAEEAALYEALRQQAL
;
A
#
# COMPACT_ATOMS: atom_id res chain seq x y z
N ASP A 1 77.30 -6.90 -6.89
CA ASP A 1 78.32 -7.94 -7.02
C ASP A 1 77.97 -9.08 -6.06
N SER A 2 77.42 -10.17 -6.59
CA SER A 2 76.99 -11.34 -5.81
C SER A 2 78.17 -12.11 -5.22
N ALA A 3 79.35 -12.08 -5.86
CA ALA A 3 80.54 -12.76 -5.38
C ALA A 3 81.12 -12.07 -4.14
N LYS A 4 81.21 -10.73 -4.14
CA LYS A 4 81.55 -9.95 -2.94
C LYS A 4 80.52 -10.14 -1.82
N ALA A 5 79.22 -10.13 -2.14
CA ALA A 5 78.16 -10.30 -1.15
C ALA A 5 78.23 -11.66 -0.41
N ARG A 6 78.57 -12.75 -1.12
CA ARG A 6 78.78 -14.07 -0.49
C ARG A 6 79.96 -14.09 0.49
N GLY A 7 81.00 -13.29 0.24
CA GLY A 7 82.16 -13.15 1.13
C GLY A 7 81.85 -12.48 2.47
N TYR A 8 80.78 -11.68 2.54
CA TYR A 8 80.33 -11.01 3.77
C TYR A 8 79.37 -11.86 4.63
N LEU A 9 78.90 -13.01 4.13
CA LEU A 9 77.92 -13.87 4.82
C LEU A 9 78.62 -15.01 5.58
N ALA A 10 78.75 -14.87 6.90
CA ALA A 10 79.33 -15.92 7.77
C ALA A 10 78.48 -17.23 7.75
N PRO A 11 79.09 -18.43 7.82
CA PRO A 11 78.35 -19.70 7.92
C PRO A 11 77.65 -19.80 9.28
N GLY A 12 76.33 -20.03 9.28
CA GLY A 12 75.51 -20.12 10.51
C GLY A 12 74.88 -18.81 11.02
N GLY A 13 74.81 -17.79 10.17
CA GLY A 13 74.30 -16.45 10.52
C GLY A 13 72.84 -16.36 11.00
N ASN A 14 72.47 -15.16 11.45
CA ASN A 14 71.15 -14.82 12.01
C ASN A 14 70.03 -14.90 10.94
N ASP A 15 68.78 -14.58 11.30
CA ASP A 15 67.64 -14.61 10.36
C ASP A 15 67.87 -13.73 9.12
N TYR A 16 68.54 -12.59 9.27
CA TYR A 16 68.83 -11.68 8.16
C TYR A 16 69.89 -12.24 7.22
N ASP A 17 70.96 -12.84 7.75
CA ASP A 17 72.00 -13.49 6.94
C ASP A 17 71.42 -14.64 6.10
N GLN A 18 70.50 -15.41 6.68
CA GLN A 18 69.78 -16.49 5.97
C GLN A 18 68.84 -15.92 4.89
N ALA A 19 68.13 -14.83 5.17
CA ALA A 19 67.29 -14.19 4.16
C ALA A 19 68.11 -13.58 3.01
N LEU A 20 69.30 -13.06 3.28
CA LEU A 20 70.23 -12.57 2.25
C LEU A 20 70.82 -13.72 1.40
N ARG A 21 71.10 -14.88 2.00
CA ARG A 21 71.45 -16.11 1.25
C ARG A 21 70.31 -16.54 0.34
N GLY A 22 69.07 -16.48 0.83
CA GLY A 22 67.87 -16.74 0.05
C GLY A 22 67.74 -15.81 -1.15
N TRP A 23 68.01 -14.51 -0.95
CA TRP A 23 67.99 -13.53 -2.03
C TRP A 23 69.08 -13.82 -3.08
N LEU A 24 70.32 -14.08 -2.66
CA LEU A 24 71.38 -14.44 -3.60
C LEU A 24 71.04 -15.71 -4.40
N ALA A 25 70.54 -16.76 -3.74
CA ALA A 25 70.13 -18.00 -4.40
C ALA A 25 69.00 -17.78 -5.40
N PHE A 26 68.04 -16.90 -5.10
CA PHE A 26 67.00 -16.50 -6.05
C PHE A 26 67.58 -15.81 -7.29
N LEU A 27 68.54 -14.90 -7.11
CA LEU A 27 69.21 -14.24 -8.23
C LEU A 27 69.99 -15.25 -9.09
N ASP A 28 70.54 -16.31 -8.49
CA ASP A 28 71.25 -17.41 -9.18
C ASP A 28 70.31 -18.48 -9.77
N ARG A 29 68.98 -18.30 -9.68
CA ARG A 29 67.93 -19.26 -10.11
C ARG A 29 67.92 -20.60 -9.35
N ALA A 30 68.50 -20.64 -8.15
CA ALA A 30 68.42 -21.78 -7.25
C ALA A 30 67.19 -21.65 -6.33
N ASP A 31 65.98 -21.76 -6.92
CA ASP A 31 64.72 -21.41 -6.25
C ASP A 31 64.43 -22.29 -5.01
N GLU A 32 64.73 -23.60 -5.07
CA GLU A 32 64.52 -24.51 -3.91
C GLU A 32 65.50 -24.22 -2.77
N ASP A 33 66.78 -23.92 -3.08
CA ASP A 33 67.76 -23.51 -2.08
C ASP A 33 67.35 -22.18 -1.44
N ALA A 34 66.86 -21.23 -2.25
CA ALA A 34 66.37 -19.95 -1.78
C ALA A 34 65.20 -20.11 -0.81
N ILE A 35 64.21 -20.94 -1.13
CA ILE A 35 63.08 -21.25 -0.24
C ILE A 35 63.58 -21.84 1.08
N GLN A 36 64.51 -22.79 1.02
CA GLN A 36 65.04 -23.43 2.22
C GLN A 36 65.76 -22.42 3.13
N TYR A 37 66.53 -21.49 2.56
CA TYR A 37 67.15 -20.40 3.30
C TYR A 37 66.11 -19.46 3.94
N TYR A 38 65.05 -19.09 3.22
CA TYR A 38 63.98 -18.23 3.77
C TYR A 38 63.14 -18.91 4.85
N GLU A 39 62.81 -20.19 4.71
CA GLU A 39 62.11 -20.94 5.75
C GLU A 39 62.95 -21.05 7.02
N ASN A 40 64.26 -21.25 6.88
CA ASN A 40 65.19 -21.26 8.00
C ASN A 40 65.32 -19.85 8.64
N ALA A 41 65.35 -18.79 7.83
CA ALA A 41 65.30 -17.41 8.30
C ALA A 41 64.02 -17.13 9.11
N LEU A 42 62.84 -17.55 8.64
CA LEU A 42 61.58 -17.40 9.39
C LEU A 42 61.59 -18.20 10.70
N LYS A 43 62.16 -19.41 10.71
CA LYS A 43 62.30 -20.21 11.95
C LYS A 43 63.19 -19.50 12.96
N LEU A 44 64.33 -18.97 12.54
CA LEU A 44 65.24 -18.19 13.40
C LEU A 44 64.59 -16.89 13.89
N LEU A 45 63.85 -16.19 13.03
CA LEU A 45 63.12 -14.97 13.38
C LEU A 45 62.04 -15.25 14.44
N ARG A 46 61.26 -16.32 14.29
CA ARG A 46 60.26 -16.75 15.26
C ARG A 46 60.90 -17.14 16.59
N LYS A 47 62.06 -17.83 16.55
CA LYS A 47 62.83 -18.20 17.76
C LYS A 47 63.35 -16.96 18.49
N ARG A 48 63.90 -15.98 17.77
CA ARG A 48 64.43 -14.73 18.33
C ARG A 48 63.35 -13.84 18.94
N THR A 49 62.20 -13.73 18.27
CA THR A 49 61.14 -12.78 18.65
C THR A 49 60.07 -13.38 19.56
N GLY A 50 60.01 -14.70 19.69
CA GLY A 50 58.97 -15.43 20.43
C GLY A 50 57.58 -15.38 19.77
N LYS A 51 57.42 -14.70 18.63
CA LYS A 51 56.14 -14.54 17.93
C LYS A 51 55.94 -15.66 16.92
N ARG A 52 54.79 -16.37 17.01
CA ARG A 52 54.41 -17.43 16.06
C ARG A 52 53.93 -16.88 14.71
N LYS A 53 53.23 -15.75 14.71
CA LYS A 53 52.77 -15.03 13.52
C LYS A 53 53.65 -13.79 13.30
N ILE A 54 54.70 -13.92 12.51
CA ILE A 54 55.63 -12.84 12.16
C ILE A 54 56.18 -13.06 10.76
N TYR A 55 56.49 -11.97 10.06
CA TYR A 55 57.17 -11.97 8.77
C TYR A 55 58.40 -11.04 8.80
N PHE A 56 59.20 -11.04 7.75
CA PHE A 56 60.38 -10.20 7.62
C PHE A 56 60.03 -8.70 7.55
N ASN A 57 60.77 -7.88 8.28
CA ASN A 57 60.64 -6.42 8.29
C ASN A 57 61.73 -5.71 7.47
N TYR A 58 62.30 -6.39 6.48
CA TYR A 58 63.36 -5.88 5.62
C TYR A 58 63.17 -6.36 4.18
N LEU A 59 63.86 -5.69 3.25
CA LEU A 59 63.68 -5.85 1.80
C LEU A 59 63.86 -7.28 1.29
N ALA A 60 64.79 -8.05 1.88
CA ALA A 60 65.04 -9.43 1.49
C ALA A 60 63.80 -10.33 1.61
N GLY A 61 62.81 -9.97 2.44
CA GLY A 61 61.55 -10.70 2.59
C GLY A 61 60.63 -10.65 1.38
N ILE A 62 60.77 -9.65 0.50
CA ILE A 62 60.04 -9.55 -0.78
C ILE A 62 60.48 -10.68 -1.71
N PHE A 63 61.79 -10.94 -1.74
CA PHE A 63 62.37 -11.95 -2.60
C PHE A 63 61.93 -13.37 -2.22
N PHE A 64 61.55 -13.63 -0.96
CA PHE A 64 60.92 -14.90 -0.61
C PHE A 64 59.59 -15.11 -1.36
N ILE A 65 58.77 -14.06 -1.47
CA ILE A 65 57.50 -14.12 -2.22
C ILE A 65 57.80 -14.29 -3.71
N LEU A 66 58.80 -13.57 -4.24
CA LEU A 66 59.22 -13.71 -5.62
C LEU A 66 59.70 -15.13 -5.95
N THR A 67 60.48 -15.77 -5.05
CA THR A 67 60.90 -17.16 -5.22
C THR A 67 59.72 -18.13 -5.22
N LEU A 68 58.73 -17.92 -4.36
CA LEU A 68 57.53 -18.76 -4.34
C LEU A 68 56.65 -18.55 -5.59
N LEU A 69 56.50 -17.31 -6.05
CA LEU A 69 55.78 -16.97 -7.28
C LEU A 69 56.46 -17.55 -8.52
N ALA A 70 57.79 -17.53 -8.55
CA ALA A 70 58.61 -18.07 -9.64
C ALA A 70 58.32 -19.55 -9.95
N SER A 71 57.87 -20.33 -8.97
CA SER A 71 57.54 -21.75 -9.13
C SER A 71 56.17 -21.99 -9.77
N ASN A 72 55.24 -21.04 -9.60
CA ASN A 72 53.86 -21.06 -10.10
C ASN A 72 53.06 -22.38 -9.90
N THR A 73 53.30 -23.11 -8.80
CA THR A 73 52.50 -24.31 -8.45
C THR A 73 51.42 -23.97 -7.41
N PRO A 74 50.26 -24.63 -7.41
CA PRO A 74 49.18 -24.37 -6.44
C PRO A 74 49.61 -24.48 -4.97
N ALA A 75 50.61 -25.31 -4.68
CA ALA A 75 51.18 -25.45 -3.33
C ALA A 75 52.02 -24.21 -2.96
N ARG A 76 52.91 -23.75 -3.85
CA ARG A 76 53.77 -22.58 -3.61
C ARG A 76 52.98 -21.27 -3.58
N LEU A 77 51.95 -21.14 -4.41
CA LEU A 77 51.04 -20.00 -4.37
C LEU A 77 50.25 -19.95 -3.05
N ARG A 78 49.81 -21.10 -2.50
CA ARG A 78 49.17 -21.14 -1.17
C ARG A 78 50.15 -20.75 -0.08
N GLN A 79 51.39 -21.22 -0.21
CA GLN A 79 52.48 -20.86 0.69
C GLN A 79 52.69 -19.33 0.73
N VAL A 80 52.60 -18.61 -0.40
CA VAL A 80 52.65 -17.13 -0.42
C VAL A 80 51.58 -16.53 0.50
N LEU A 81 50.32 -16.98 0.38
CA LEU A 81 49.21 -16.44 1.18
C LEU A 81 49.37 -16.73 2.67
N GLU A 82 49.89 -17.91 3.01
CA GLU A 82 50.15 -18.35 4.38
C GLU A 82 51.30 -17.58 5.04
N VAL A 83 52.44 -17.44 4.36
CA VAL A 83 53.61 -16.77 4.94
C VAL A 83 53.40 -15.26 5.05
N THR A 84 52.63 -14.65 4.15
CA THR A 84 52.33 -13.22 4.17
C THR A 84 51.15 -12.84 5.07
N ALA A 85 50.35 -13.79 5.54
CA ALA A 85 49.18 -13.50 6.39
C ALA A 85 49.49 -12.59 7.60
N PRO A 86 50.61 -12.74 8.34
CA PRO A 86 50.94 -11.87 9.47
C PRO A 86 51.20 -10.40 9.10
N LEU A 87 51.44 -10.09 7.82
CA LEU A 87 51.68 -8.71 7.34
C LEU A 87 50.41 -7.86 7.37
N PHE A 88 49.23 -8.49 7.34
CA PHE A 88 47.93 -7.83 7.23
C PHE A 88 47.07 -8.00 8.50
N ASP A 89 47.67 -8.51 9.59
CA ASP A 89 47.03 -8.53 10.90
C ASP A 89 46.80 -7.09 11.42
N LYS A 90 45.69 -6.85 12.12
CA LYS A 90 45.30 -5.53 12.63
C LYS A 90 46.39 -4.95 13.55
N GLY A 91 46.95 -3.79 13.21
CA GLY A 91 48.01 -3.10 13.98
C GLY A 91 49.45 -3.51 13.62
N ALA A 92 49.64 -4.39 12.64
CA ALA A 92 50.95 -4.70 12.09
C ALA A 92 51.52 -3.51 11.31
N VAL A 93 52.75 -3.12 11.62
CA VAL A 93 53.49 -2.09 10.88
C VAL A 93 54.73 -2.74 10.29
N TYR A 94 54.71 -2.99 8.99
CA TYR A 94 55.84 -3.53 8.23
C TYR A 94 56.26 -2.53 7.15
N PRO A 95 57.58 -2.35 6.93
CA PRO A 95 58.05 -1.62 5.76
C PRO A 95 57.72 -2.43 4.50
N TYR A 96 57.58 -1.74 3.37
CA TYR A 96 57.27 -2.33 2.07
C TYR A 96 55.88 -3.00 1.96
N LEU A 97 54.90 -2.55 2.75
CA LEU A 97 53.57 -3.14 2.79
C LEU A 97 52.85 -3.12 1.43
N ILE A 98 53.14 -2.12 0.60
CA ILE A 98 52.54 -2.00 -0.73
C ILE A 98 53.13 -3.06 -1.66
N ALA A 99 54.46 -3.22 -1.69
CA ALA A 99 55.10 -4.30 -2.44
C ALA A 99 54.60 -5.69 -2.00
N TYR A 100 54.47 -5.91 -0.69
CA TYR A 100 53.92 -7.17 -0.15
C TYR A 100 52.47 -7.41 -0.56
N ARG A 101 51.63 -6.36 -0.52
CA ARG A 101 50.24 -6.44 -0.97
C ARG A 101 50.18 -6.81 -2.45
N MET A 102 50.87 -6.06 -3.31
CA MET A 102 50.82 -6.26 -4.76
C MET A 102 51.31 -7.67 -5.15
N LEU A 103 52.41 -8.15 -4.58
CA LEU A 103 52.89 -9.51 -4.86
C LEU A 103 51.99 -10.61 -4.30
N ARG A 104 51.30 -10.36 -3.18
CA ARG A 104 50.26 -11.26 -2.69
C ARG A 104 49.07 -11.29 -3.65
N GLU A 105 48.66 -10.14 -4.19
CA GLU A 105 47.58 -10.06 -5.19
C GLU A 105 47.93 -10.82 -6.46
N VAL A 106 49.20 -10.83 -6.88
CA VAL A 106 49.70 -11.68 -7.97
C VAL A 106 49.44 -13.17 -7.69
N ALA A 107 49.66 -13.63 -6.46
CA ALA A 107 49.36 -15.02 -6.07
C ALA A 107 47.84 -15.29 -5.99
N GLU A 108 47.05 -14.36 -5.45
CA GLU A 108 45.58 -14.47 -5.36
C GLU A 108 44.93 -14.55 -6.74
N PHE A 109 45.45 -13.78 -7.71
CA PHE A 109 45.01 -13.79 -9.10
C PHE A 109 45.28 -15.15 -9.77
N GLN A 110 46.49 -15.72 -9.61
CA GLN A 110 46.82 -17.05 -10.16
C GLN A 110 46.05 -18.20 -9.52
N GLN A 111 45.60 -18.04 -8.27
CA GLN A 111 44.73 -19.02 -7.62
C GLN A 111 43.25 -18.84 -7.97
N GLY A 112 42.91 -17.88 -8.84
CA GLY A 112 41.53 -17.55 -9.18
C GLY A 112 40.71 -16.99 -8.01
N GLN A 113 41.37 -16.60 -6.90
CA GLN A 113 40.71 -16.01 -5.73
C GLN A 113 40.33 -14.55 -5.96
N ARG A 114 40.92 -13.93 -6.98
CA ARG A 114 40.64 -12.55 -7.38
C ARG A 114 40.45 -12.47 -8.88
N GLN A 115 39.26 -12.06 -9.31
CA GLN A 115 38.87 -12.02 -10.73
C GLN A 115 38.94 -10.61 -11.35
N ARG A 116 39.14 -9.57 -10.52
CA ARG A 116 39.29 -8.18 -10.97
C ARG A 116 40.36 -7.50 -10.14
N LEU A 117 41.21 -6.76 -10.83
CA LEU A 117 42.30 -5.98 -10.26
C LEU A 117 41.85 -4.51 -10.19
N GLU A 118 42.22 -3.82 -9.12
CA GLU A 118 41.90 -2.39 -8.98
C GLU A 118 42.80 -1.56 -9.90
N PRO A 119 42.27 -0.48 -10.51
CA PRO A 119 43.05 0.36 -11.40
C PRO A 119 44.22 1.04 -10.69
N PHE A 120 45.33 1.23 -11.40
CA PHE A 120 46.49 1.95 -10.90
C PHE A 120 46.14 3.40 -10.56
N ASP A 121 46.29 3.79 -9.30
CA ASP A 121 46.28 5.21 -8.95
C ASP A 121 47.73 5.74 -8.90
N ALA A 122 48.16 6.32 -10.03
CA ALA A 122 49.48 6.94 -10.16
C ALA A 122 49.66 8.21 -9.28
N SER A 123 48.60 8.71 -8.64
CA SER A 123 48.65 9.92 -7.82
C SER A 123 49.16 9.71 -6.40
N ILE A 124 49.22 8.45 -5.94
CA ILE A 124 49.68 8.11 -4.60
C ILE A 124 51.21 8.17 -4.53
N ARG A 125 51.75 9.03 -3.66
CA ARG A 125 53.20 9.05 -3.37
C ARG A 125 53.59 7.84 -2.55
N ILE A 126 54.39 6.96 -3.16
CA ILE A 126 54.82 5.68 -2.58
C ILE A 126 56.36 5.68 -2.45
N PRO A 127 56.96 5.07 -1.41
CA PRO A 127 58.40 4.95 -1.30
C PRO A 127 59.02 4.29 -2.55
N PRO A 128 60.23 4.70 -3.01
CA PRO A 128 60.78 4.23 -4.28
C PRO A 128 60.89 2.71 -4.43
N ALA A 129 61.19 1.98 -3.34
CA ALA A 129 61.26 0.52 -3.35
C ALA A 129 59.87 -0.14 -3.50
N ASP A 130 58.84 0.39 -2.84
CA ASP A 130 57.46 -0.07 -3.00
C ASP A 130 56.96 0.22 -4.42
N GLY A 131 57.25 1.40 -4.95
CA GLY A 131 56.91 1.80 -6.32
C GLY A 131 57.55 0.88 -7.36
N PHE A 132 58.82 0.48 -7.17
CA PHE A 132 59.50 -0.46 -8.06
C PHE A 132 58.78 -1.82 -8.17
N PHE A 133 58.48 -2.47 -7.04
CA PHE A 133 57.83 -3.79 -7.06
C PHE A 133 56.35 -3.71 -7.47
N GLN A 134 55.67 -2.61 -7.15
CA GLN A 134 54.32 -2.36 -7.65
C GLN A 134 54.31 -2.32 -9.18
N LEU A 135 55.21 -1.57 -9.82
CA LEU A 135 55.26 -1.49 -11.29
C LEU A 135 55.52 -2.85 -11.94
N ILE A 136 56.36 -3.68 -11.34
CA ILE A 136 56.63 -5.04 -11.82
C ILE A 136 55.40 -5.94 -11.68
N ALA A 137 54.75 -5.95 -10.51
CA ALA A 137 53.54 -6.74 -10.26
C ALA A 137 52.39 -6.33 -11.20
N MET A 138 52.25 -5.03 -11.45
CA MET A 138 51.25 -4.50 -12.36
C MET A 138 51.53 -4.83 -13.82
N PHE A 139 52.79 -4.80 -14.24
CA PHE A 139 53.17 -5.27 -15.57
C PHE A 139 52.81 -6.75 -15.77
N TRP A 140 53.00 -7.60 -14.76
CA TRP A 140 52.60 -9.00 -14.82
C TRP A 140 51.09 -9.20 -14.87
N LEU A 141 50.33 -8.38 -14.13
CA LEU A 141 48.89 -8.50 -13.97
C LEU A 141 48.08 -7.82 -15.09
N HIS A 142 48.61 -6.76 -15.69
CA HIS A 142 47.97 -5.97 -16.75
C HIS A 142 48.94 -5.68 -17.93
N PRO A 143 49.45 -6.70 -18.64
CA PRO A 143 50.39 -6.48 -19.73
C PRO A 143 49.81 -5.62 -20.87
N SER A 144 48.49 -5.63 -21.09
CA SER A 144 47.79 -4.79 -22.08
C SER A 144 47.63 -3.32 -21.66
N GLU A 145 47.75 -3.01 -20.36
CA GLU A 145 47.64 -1.66 -19.81
C GLU A 145 49.01 -1.12 -19.38
N ALA A 146 50.11 -1.60 -19.96
CA ALA A 146 51.44 -1.25 -19.49
C ALA A 146 51.90 0.18 -19.88
N LYS A 147 51.23 0.85 -20.84
CA LYS A 147 51.61 2.19 -21.32
C LYS A 147 51.60 3.28 -20.23
N PRO A 148 50.60 3.39 -19.33
CA PRO A 148 50.58 4.38 -18.24
C PRO A 148 51.63 4.12 -17.15
N LEU A 149 52.21 2.91 -17.07
CA LEU A 149 53.28 2.58 -16.10
C LEU A 149 54.63 3.21 -16.47
N ARG A 150 54.73 3.78 -17.67
CA ARG A 150 55.98 4.27 -18.26
C ARG A 150 56.55 5.50 -17.54
N GLU A 151 55.74 6.54 -17.34
CA GLU A 151 56.18 7.77 -16.69
C GLU A 151 56.68 7.53 -15.24
N PRO A 152 55.94 6.77 -14.39
CA PRO A 152 56.45 6.37 -13.08
C PRO A 152 57.76 5.56 -13.14
N ALA A 153 57.91 4.66 -14.10
CA ALA A 153 59.12 3.85 -14.26
C ALA A 153 60.35 4.70 -14.68
N ILE A 154 60.17 5.72 -15.52
CA ILE A 154 61.24 6.68 -15.90
C ILE A 154 61.69 7.49 -14.68
N ALA A 155 60.73 7.99 -13.89
CA ALA A 155 61.03 8.76 -12.68
C ALA A 155 61.85 7.94 -11.69
N LEU A 156 61.47 6.68 -11.44
CA LEU A 156 62.22 5.77 -10.55
C LEU A 156 63.60 5.39 -11.13
N LEU A 157 63.71 5.22 -12.46
CA LEU A 157 64.98 4.90 -13.10
C LEU A 157 66.00 6.04 -12.92
N LYS A 158 65.55 7.30 -13.03
CA LYS A 158 66.38 8.48 -12.78
C LYS A 158 66.89 8.48 -11.33
N THR A 159 66.00 8.29 -10.36
CA THR A 159 66.37 8.22 -8.94
C THR A 159 67.37 7.09 -8.65
N ALA A 160 67.16 5.90 -9.24
CA ALA A 160 68.05 4.76 -9.06
C ALA A 160 69.46 5.02 -9.60
N ARG A 161 69.59 5.68 -10.75
CA ARG A 161 70.90 6.03 -11.34
C ARG A 161 71.62 7.13 -10.58
N GLU A 162 70.91 8.19 -10.17
CA GLU A 162 71.47 9.31 -9.39
C GLU A 162 72.08 8.85 -8.07
N HIS A 163 71.54 7.78 -7.47
CA HIS A 163 71.98 7.27 -6.17
C HIS A 163 72.77 5.96 -6.25
N GLY A 164 73.17 5.52 -7.45
CA GLY A 164 74.05 4.35 -7.65
C GLY A 164 73.40 2.98 -7.44
N TYR A 165 72.08 2.85 -7.49
CA TYR A 165 71.35 1.58 -7.35
C TYR A 165 71.30 0.78 -8.67
N GLY A 166 72.45 0.25 -9.10
CA GLY A 166 72.64 -0.37 -10.42
C GLY A 166 71.67 -1.51 -10.75
N TRP A 167 71.36 -2.40 -9.80
CA TRP A 167 70.45 -3.54 -10.05
C TRP A 167 69.00 -3.09 -10.32
N PHE A 168 68.47 -2.17 -9.50
CA PHE A 168 67.14 -1.59 -9.73
C PHE A 168 67.06 -0.81 -11.04
N ALA A 169 68.13 -0.08 -11.40
CA ALA A 169 68.21 0.63 -12.67
C ALA A 169 68.20 -0.33 -13.87
N ALA A 170 68.86 -1.49 -13.77
CA ALA A 170 68.84 -2.52 -14.80
C ALA A 170 67.43 -3.12 -14.99
N GLU A 171 66.75 -3.50 -13.91
CA GLU A 171 65.38 -4.05 -13.95
C GLU A 171 64.35 -3.05 -14.49
N LEU A 172 64.41 -1.78 -14.08
CA LEU A 172 63.54 -0.72 -14.62
C LEU A 172 63.81 -0.44 -16.11
N THR A 173 65.07 -0.53 -16.55
CA THR A 173 65.42 -0.42 -17.96
C THR A 173 64.81 -1.58 -18.75
N GLY A 174 64.87 -2.81 -18.23
CA GLY A 174 64.25 -3.99 -18.84
C GLY A 174 62.71 -3.92 -18.87
N LEU A 175 62.08 -3.36 -17.83
CA LEU A 175 60.64 -3.08 -17.80
C LEU A 175 60.25 -2.07 -18.89
N LEU A 176 60.94 -0.94 -18.99
CA LEU A 176 60.66 0.09 -20.00
C LEU A 176 60.84 -0.43 -21.44
N GLN A 177 61.84 -1.29 -21.68
CA GLN A 177 62.01 -1.96 -22.97
C GLN A 177 60.84 -2.89 -23.31
N SER A 178 60.23 -3.52 -22.29
CA SER A 178 59.10 -4.45 -22.47
C SER A 178 57.77 -3.72 -22.72
N ILE A 179 57.68 -2.42 -22.42
CA ILE A 179 56.46 -1.59 -22.56
C ILE A 179 56.34 -0.91 -23.95
N GLY A 180 57.41 -0.83 -24.74
CA GLY A 180 57.44 -0.28 -26.11
C GLY A 180 58.03 1.14 -26.23
N ASN A 181 58.79 1.39 -27.32
CA ASN A 181 59.73 2.52 -27.52
C ASN A 181 59.10 3.90 -27.82
N ASP A 182 59.66 4.94 -27.18
CA ASP A 182 59.87 6.33 -27.69
C ASP A 182 60.57 7.17 -26.60
N LEU A 183 61.84 6.88 -26.26
CA LEU A 183 62.57 7.67 -25.25
C LEU A 183 62.62 9.16 -25.69
N PRO A 184 62.17 10.13 -24.88
CA PRO A 184 62.23 11.54 -25.26
C PRO A 184 63.69 11.99 -25.48
N SER A 185 63.94 12.58 -26.63
CA SER A 185 65.25 13.02 -27.15
C SER A 185 65.86 14.26 -26.45
N THR A 186 65.35 14.69 -25.30
CA THR A 186 65.87 15.83 -24.52
C THR A 186 66.71 15.46 -23.30
N ALA A 187 67.00 14.16 -23.08
CA ALA A 187 68.02 13.70 -22.13
C ALA A 187 69.34 13.30 -22.82
N THR A 188 69.63 13.92 -23.97
CA THR A 188 70.93 13.80 -24.67
C THR A 188 71.76 15.06 -24.45
N THR A 189 72.23 15.25 -23.22
CA THR A 189 73.49 15.96 -22.93
C THR A 189 74.06 15.48 -21.59
N SER A 190 74.39 14.18 -21.54
CA SER A 190 75.57 13.59 -20.87
C SER A 190 75.53 12.06 -20.75
N PHE A 191 74.42 11.39 -21.05
CA PHE A 191 74.32 9.93 -20.93
C PHE A 191 74.42 9.24 -22.29
N ALA A 192 75.64 9.21 -22.83
CA ALA A 192 76.00 8.47 -24.03
C ALA A 192 75.99 6.96 -23.75
N LEU A 193 75.11 6.24 -24.46
CA LEU A 193 75.33 4.84 -24.80
C LEU A 193 76.40 4.78 -25.89
N ALA A 194 77.66 4.73 -25.51
CA ALA A 194 78.73 4.20 -26.34
C ALA A 194 79.96 3.88 -25.49
N GLY A 195 80.31 2.59 -25.45
CA GLY A 195 81.70 2.15 -25.32
C GLY A 195 82.26 2.12 -23.90
N GLU A 196 81.92 1.07 -23.15
CA GLU A 196 82.91 0.35 -22.34
C GLU A 196 82.42 -1.09 -22.18
N SER A 197 82.90 -1.92 -23.10
CA SER A 197 83.17 -3.33 -22.83
C SER A 197 84.24 -3.42 -21.76
N GLU A 198 83.82 -3.42 -20.50
CA GLU A 198 84.47 -4.03 -19.35
C GLU A 198 83.33 -4.69 -18.56
N SER A 199 82.96 -5.95 -18.83
CA SER A 199 83.65 -7.10 -18.24
C SER A 199 84.47 -6.75 -17.00
N ASP A 200 83.80 -6.31 -15.94
CA ASP A 200 84.18 -6.68 -14.58
C ASP A 200 82.98 -6.60 -13.61
N GLY A 201 82.30 -7.75 -13.43
CA GLY A 201 81.66 -8.07 -12.14
C GLY A 201 80.15 -8.30 -12.05
N MET A 202 79.36 -8.25 -13.14
CA MET A 202 77.94 -8.66 -13.10
C MET A 202 77.67 -9.77 -14.13
N GLY A 203 77.89 -11.01 -13.69
CA GLY A 203 77.82 -12.20 -14.53
C GLY A 203 76.43 -12.53 -15.09
N ASP A 204 76.47 -13.37 -16.11
CA ASP A 204 75.45 -13.99 -16.96
C ASP A 204 74.34 -14.79 -16.22
N HIS A 205 74.10 -14.48 -14.94
CA HIS A 205 73.25 -15.25 -14.03
C HIS A 205 71.97 -14.55 -13.56
N GLN A 206 71.72 -13.28 -13.91
CA GLN A 206 70.54 -12.58 -13.37
C GLN A 206 69.24 -12.93 -14.11
N ARG A 207 68.21 -13.33 -13.36
CA ARG A 207 66.83 -13.56 -13.84
C ARG A 207 66.09 -12.21 -13.89
N PRO A 208 65.77 -11.65 -15.08
CA PRO A 208 65.01 -10.40 -15.15
C PRO A 208 63.63 -10.60 -14.52
N LEU A 209 63.23 -9.71 -13.61
CA LEU A 209 61.95 -9.83 -12.93
C LEU A 209 60.79 -9.74 -13.93
N THR A 210 60.90 -8.94 -14.99
CA THR A 210 59.89 -8.88 -16.06
C THR A 210 59.57 -10.23 -16.70
N ARG A 211 60.50 -11.20 -16.66
CA ARG A 211 60.32 -12.56 -17.18
C ARG A 211 60.12 -13.63 -16.10
N LEU A 212 60.04 -13.23 -14.84
CA LEU A 212 59.86 -14.15 -13.71
C LEU A 212 58.52 -14.90 -13.77
N PHE A 213 57.53 -14.25 -14.36
CA PHE A 213 56.13 -14.62 -14.27
C PHE A 213 55.48 -14.50 -15.66
N GLN A 214 55.02 -15.63 -16.19
CA GLN A 214 54.23 -15.70 -17.43
C GLN A 214 52.84 -16.25 -17.10
N LEU A 215 51.78 -15.54 -17.47
CA LEU A 215 50.40 -16.01 -17.33
C LEU A 215 50.17 -17.26 -18.18
N LYS A 216 49.59 -18.31 -17.59
CA LYS A 216 49.00 -19.43 -18.36
C LYS A 216 47.58 -19.08 -18.78
N GLU A 217 47.21 -19.49 -19.99
CA GLU A 217 45.94 -19.15 -20.61
C GLU A 217 44.74 -19.90 -19.97
N PRO A 218 43.59 -19.24 -19.75
CA PRO A 218 42.42 -19.77 -19.01
C PRO A 218 41.66 -20.97 -19.61
N TRP A 219 41.99 -21.45 -20.81
CA TRP A 219 41.17 -22.45 -21.52
C TRP A 219 41.51 -23.92 -21.19
N GLU A 220 42.70 -24.22 -20.67
CA GLU A 220 43.16 -25.60 -20.43
C GLU A 220 42.50 -26.29 -19.20
N HIS A 221 41.91 -25.52 -18.27
CA HIS A 221 41.20 -26.07 -17.11
C HIS A 221 39.68 -26.18 -17.30
N ALA A 222 39.11 -25.46 -18.26
CA ALA A 222 37.68 -25.46 -18.54
C ALA A 222 37.24 -26.69 -19.36
N LEU A 223 38.13 -27.24 -20.19
CA LEU A 223 37.81 -28.36 -21.08
C LEU A 223 37.62 -29.71 -20.34
N SER A 224 38.31 -29.92 -19.23
CA SER A 224 38.27 -31.17 -18.46
C SER A 224 37.01 -31.28 -17.58
N ALA A 225 36.41 -30.16 -17.20
CA ALA A 225 35.20 -30.12 -16.37
C ALA A 225 33.89 -30.23 -17.19
N LEU A 226 33.95 -29.92 -18.49
CA LEU A 226 32.81 -30.01 -19.42
C LEU A 226 32.53 -31.45 -19.90
N LEU A 227 33.47 -32.39 -19.70
CA LEU A 227 33.34 -33.79 -20.13
C LEU A 227 32.57 -34.69 -19.14
N ASP A 228 32.33 -34.25 -17.91
CA ASP A 228 31.66 -35.06 -16.87
C ASP A 228 30.18 -34.69 -16.62
N LEU A 229 29.62 -33.74 -17.38
CA LEU A 229 28.26 -33.22 -17.15
C LEU A 229 27.18 -33.77 -18.10
N SER A 230 27.47 -34.82 -18.86
CA SER A 230 26.44 -35.56 -19.59
C SER A 230 26.19 -36.92 -18.96
N GLN A 231 25.33 -36.97 -17.93
CA GLN A 231 24.31 -38.03 -17.77
C GLN A 231 23.40 -37.80 -16.55
N HIS A 232 22.12 -37.59 -16.88
CA HIS A 232 20.87 -37.91 -16.15
C HIS A 232 20.60 -37.34 -14.75
N GLY A 233 19.48 -36.63 -14.68
CA GLY A 233 18.80 -36.28 -13.44
C GLY A 233 17.95 -37.41 -12.86
N GLN A 234 17.57 -37.20 -11.61
CA GLN A 234 16.30 -37.64 -11.02
C GLN A 234 16.05 -36.79 -9.76
N GLU A 235 14.87 -36.19 -9.68
CA GLU A 235 14.38 -35.49 -8.50
C GLU A 235 14.09 -36.46 -7.37
N THR A 236 14.54 -36.13 -6.16
CA THR A 236 14.06 -36.72 -4.91
C THR A 236 13.24 -35.70 -4.14
N THR A 237 11.95 -35.96 -3.99
CA THR A 237 11.07 -35.30 -3.04
C THR A 237 11.55 -35.52 -1.60
N ALA A 238 11.97 -34.46 -0.92
CA ALA A 238 12.28 -34.48 0.51
C ALA A 238 11.02 -34.25 1.35
N LYS A 239 10.95 -34.92 2.51
CA LYS A 239 9.88 -34.77 3.52
C LYS A 239 9.79 -33.33 4.05
N PRO A 240 8.60 -32.86 4.47
CA PRO A 240 8.41 -31.48 4.90
C PRO A 240 9.20 -31.20 6.19
N ALA A 241 10.17 -30.29 6.11
CA ALA A 241 10.77 -29.68 7.28
C ALA A 241 9.76 -28.73 7.93
N GLN A 242 9.69 -28.70 9.27
CA GLN A 242 8.81 -27.80 10.03
C GLN A 242 9.17 -26.30 9.88
N LEU A 243 10.28 -26.00 9.20
CA LEU A 243 10.84 -24.67 8.99
C LEU A 243 11.26 -24.54 7.51
N ARG A 244 11.09 -23.35 6.93
CA ARG A 244 11.63 -22.98 5.61
C ARG A 244 12.27 -21.60 5.63
N LEU A 245 13.24 -21.36 4.75
CA LEU A 245 13.75 -20.01 4.48
C LEU A 245 12.96 -19.40 3.32
N VAL A 246 12.60 -18.12 3.44
CA VAL A 246 12.05 -17.32 2.34
C VAL A 246 12.91 -16.07 2.16
N TRP A 247 13.02 -15.60 0.93
CA TRP A 247 13.80 -14.42 0.56
C TRP A 247 12.85 -13.27 0.27
N TRP A 248 12.83 -12.27 1.14
CA TRP A 248 12.12 -11.03 0.85
C TRP A 248 12.97 -10.13 -0.02
N ILE A 249 12.37 -9.51 -1.03
CA ILE A 249 13.02 -8.58 -1.93
C ILE A 249 12.31 -7.22 -1.88
N THR A 250 13.09 -6.15 -1.90
CA THR A 250 12.60 -4.80 -2.16
C THR A 250 13.22 -4.33 -3.47
N TRP A 251 12.40 -3.87 -4.43
CA TRP A 251 12.87 -3.28 -5.69
C TRP A 251 12.75 -1.76 -5.64
N HIS A 252 13.82 -1.07 -6.02
CA HIS A 252 13.87 0.40 -6.06
C HIS A 252 13.77 0.90 -7.50
N LYS A 253 13.24 2.12 -7.69
CA LYS A 253 13.13 2.76 -9.02
C LYS A 253 14.48 2.91 -9.76
N SER A 254 15.59 2.86 -9.04
CA SER A 254 16.94 2.83 -9.65
C SER A 254 17.26 1.49 -10.32
N GLY A 255 16.42 0.46 -10.19
CA GLY A 255 16.71 -0.92 -10.60
C GLY A 255 17.57 -1.70 -9.60
N ALA A 256 17.93 -1.09 -8.47
CA ALA A 256 18.59 -1.79 -7.36
C ALA A 256 17.58 -2.61 -6.56
N CYS A 257 18.02 -3.73 -5.98
CA CYS A 257 17.20 -4.51 -5.06
C CYS A 257 17.94 -4.77 -3.75
N THR A 258 17.20 -4.87 -2.65
CA THR A 258 17.70 -5.39 -1.37
C THR A 258 17.06 -6.74 -1.08
N ILE A 259 17.80 -7.61 -0.39
CA ILE A 259 17.39 -8.99 -0.09
C ILE A 259 17.42 -9.20 1.42
N SER A 260 16.34 -9.75 1.98
CA SER A 260 16.13 -9.92 3.42
C SER A 260 15.61 -11.34 3.73
N PRO A 261 16.42 -12.24 4.33
CA PRO A 261 15.99 -13.61 4.60
C PRO A 261 15.10 -13.73 5.86
N ARG A 262 14.02 -14.51 5.75
CA ARG A 262 13.08 -14.81 6.85
C ARG A 262 12.89 -16.32 7.03
N GLU A 263 12.86 -16.78 8.28
CA GLU A 263 12.51 -18.15 8.66
C GLU A 263 10.99 -18.25 8.92
N GLN A 264 10.27 -19.10 8.18
CA GLN A 264 8.85 -19.37 8.39
C GLN A 264 8.62 -20.75 9.01
N LYS A 265 7.58 -20.88 9.84
CA LYS A 265 7.09 -22.14 10.42
C LYS A 265 5.57 -22.24 10.23
N HIS A 266 5.00 -23.43 10.43
CA HIS A 266 3.55 -23.57 10.51
C HIS A 266 2.97 -23.02 11.84
N ASP A 267 1.80 -22.40 11.77
CA ASP A 267 1.02 -21.98 12.93
C ASP A 267 0.03 -23.06 13.40
N ALA A 268 -0.77 -22.76 14.43
CA ALA A 268 -1.75 -23.69 15.01
C ALA A 268 -2.89 -24.10 14.05
N ARG A 269 -3.05 -23.40 12.92
CA ARG A 269 -4.04 -23.67 11.86
C ARG A 269 -3.41 -24.33 10.63
N GLY A 270 -2.11 -24.62 10.66
CA GLY A 270 -1.37 -25.22 9.55
C GLY A 270 -0.93 -24.22 8.47
N GLN A 271 -1.07 -22.91 8.66
CA GLN A 271 -0.60 -21.88 7.71
C GLN A 271 0.83 -21.43 8.01
N TRP A 272 1.55 -20.94 7.00
CA TRP A 272 2.91 -20.40 7.21
C TRP A 272 2.86 -19.05 7.94
N THR A 273 3.63 -18.89 9.02
CA THR A 273 3.81 -17.59 9.70
C THR A 273 4.49 -16.57 8.79
N LEU A 274 4.26 -15.27 9.00
CA LEU A 274 4.95 -14.17 8.29
C LEU A 274 6.48 -14.33 8.24
N GLY A 275 7.07 -14.88 9.30
CA GLY A 275 8.47 -15.29 9.35
C GLY A 275 9.35 -14.38 10.21
N ARG A 276 10.34 -14.97 10.88
CA ARG A 276 11.27 -14.26 11.77
C ARG A 276 12.52 -13.83 11.00
N ALA A 277 12.99 -12.60 11.22
CA ALA A 277 14.27 -12.13 10.69
C ALA A 277 15.41 -13.06 11.12
N VAL A 278 16.21 -13.50 10.16
CA VAL A 278 17.38 -14.35 10.41
C VAL A 278 18.62 -13.48 10.40
N ALA A 279 19.44 -13.57 11.45
CA ALA A 279 20.70 -12.83 11.49
C ALA A 279 21.64 -13.30 10.36
N LEU A 280 22.07 -12.38 9.49
CA LEU A 280 22.96 -12.69 8.37
C LEU A 280 24.28 -13.36 8.81
N LYS A 281 24.79 -12.99 10.00
CA LYS A 281 25.93 -13.68 10.64
C LYS A 281 25.70 -15.19 10.80
N ARG A 282 24.49 -15.60 11.19
CA ARG A 282 24.13 -17.02 11.38
C ARG A 282 24.11 -17.74 10.05
N LEU A 283 23.53 -17.14 9.01
CA LEU A 283 23.52 -17.71 7.66
C LEU A 283 24.94 -17.82 7.09
N ALA A 284 25.75 -16.76 7.18
CA ALA A 284 27.13 -16.75 6.69
C ALA A 284 28.02 -17.80 7.39
N GLN A 285 27.87 -18.00 8.70
CA GLN A 285 28.75 -18.88 9.49
C GLN A 285 28.22 -20.30 9.66
N GLN A 286 26.91 -20.52 9.55
CA GLN A 286 26.25 -21.77 9.97
C GLN A 286 25.31 -22.35 8.92
N ALA A 287 25.22 -21.83 7.68
CA ALA A 287 24.34 -22.37 6.63
C ALA A 287 24.51 -23.87 6.38
N LYS A 288 25.72 -24.42 6.52
CA LYS A 288 25.98 -25.87 6.37
C LYS A 288 25.38 -26.73 7.50
N LYS A 289 25.00 -26.13 8.63
CA LYS A 289 24.40 -26.79 9.81
C LYS A 289 22.87 -26.62 9.87
N LEU A 290 22.26 -25.96 8.88
CA LEU A 290 20.83 -25.71 8.81
C LEU A 290 20.22 -26.68 7.80
N ASP A 291 19.50 -27.67 8.33
CA ASP A 291 19.02 -28.82 7.54
C ASP A 291 17.83 -28.49 6.64
N TYR A 292 17.14 -27.37 6.92
CA TYR A 292 15.98 -26.89 6.15
C TYR A 292 16.36 -26.01 4.94
N LEU A 293 17.64 -25.68 4.75
CA LEU A 293 18.10 -24.89 3.60
C LEU A 293 18.22 -25.78 2.35
N THR A 294 17.75 -25.28 1.21
CA THR A 294 17.96 -25.89 -0.10
C THR A 294 19.41 -25.69 -0.57
N THR A 295 19.81 -26.37 -1.64
CA THR A 295 21.11 -26.14 -2.28
C THR A 295 21.24 -24.69 -2.76
N GLN A 296 20.18 -24.15 -3.39
CA GLN A 296 20.13 -22.77 -3.88
C GLN A 296 20.19 -21.75 -2.73
N ASP A 297 19.51 -22.00 -1.60
CA ASP A 297 19.61 -21.13 -0.41
C ASP A 297 21.06 -21.01 0.10
N ARG A 298 21.81 -22.11 0.07
CA ARG A 298 23.21 -22.13 0.50
C ARG A 298 24.10 -21.34 -0.47
N GLU A 299 23.83 -21.41 -1.77
CA GLU A 299 24.55 -20.61 -2.77
C GLU A 299 24.34 -19.11 -2.56
N VAL A 300 23.13 -18.69 -2.21
CA VAL A 300 22.83 -17.28 -1.90
C VAL A 300 23.48 -16.85 -0.58
N CYS A 301 23.54 -17.72 0.44
CA CYS A 301 24.23 -17.41 1.71
C CYS A 301 25.73 -17.11 1.53
N VAL A 302 26.38 -17.64 0.48
CA VAL A 302 27.79 -17.34 0.17
C VAL A 302 27.98 -15.86 -0.23
N CYS A 303 26.92 -15.20 -0.71
CA CYS A 303 26.96 -13.79 -1.09
C CYS A 303 26.90 -12.83 0.12
N ILE A 304 26.82 -13.34 1.36
CA ILE A 304 26.84 -12.52 2.57
C ILE A 304 28.28 -12.09 2.88
N ARG A 305 28.54 -10.78 2.88
CA ARG A 305 29.81 -10.16 3.23
C ARG A 305 29.75 -9.55 4.62
N SER A 306 30.91 -9.44 5.27
CA SER A 306 31.04 -8.71 6.53
C SER A 306 31.96 -7.51 6.36
N PHE A 307 31.58 -6.38 6.93
CA PHE A 307 32.40 -5.17 6.95
C PHE A 307 32.43 -4.58 8.37
N SER A 308 33.50 -3.87 8.69
CA SER A 308 33.70 -3.24 9.99
C SER A 308 33.54 -1.73 9.81
N ASP A 309 32.54 -1.13 10.45
CA ASP A 309 32.29 0.30 10.30
C ASP A 309 32.26 1.03 11.67
N GLY A 310 32.94 2.18 11.73
CA GLY A 310 32.96 3.08 12.89
C GLY A 310 34.05 2.86 13.96
N TYR A 311 34.28 3.94 14.73
CA TYR A 311 35.29 4.10 15.80
C TYR A 311 35.21 3.05 16.93
N TYR A 312 34.09 2.31 17.02
CA TYR A 312 33.82 1.29 18.05
C TYR A 312 33.90 -0.17 17.55
N GLY A 313 34.27 -0.42 16.29
CA GLY A 313 34.65 -1.77 15.83
C GLY A 313 33.51 -2.79 15.71
N ASN A 314 32.28 -2.35 15.42
CA ASN A 314 31.17 -3.26 15.17
C ASN A 314 31.30 -3.91 13.78
N VAL A 315 31.18 -5.24 13.72
CA VAL A 315 31.17 -6.02 12.47
C VAL A 315 29.72 -6.20 12.02
N SER A 316 29.38 -5.58 10.90
CA SER A 316 28.09 -5.68 10.22
C SER A 316 28.16 -6.72 9.10
N TYR A 317 27.01 -7.29 8.73
CA TYR A 317 26.88 -8.27 7.66
C TYR A 317 25.83 -7.77 6.67
N GLU A 318 26.06 -7.96 5.37
CA GLU A 318 25.16 -7.55 4.28
C GLU A 318 25.22 -8.58 3.14
N ILE A 319 24.12 -8.76 2.43
CA ILE A 319 24.06 -9.60 1.22
C ILE A 319 24.47 -8.73 0.03
N ASP A 320 25.44 -9.16 -0.77
CA ASP A 320 25.74 -8.51 -2.06
C ASP A 320 24.63 -8.84 -3.08
N PRO A 321 23.77 -7.87 -3.45
CA PRO A 321 22.67 -8.11 -4.37
C PRO A 321 23.16 -8.48 -5.78
N ASP A 322 24.32 -7.97 -6.23
CA ASP A 322 24.84 -8.24 -7.58
C ASP A 322 25.23 -9.71 -7.77
N GLN A 323 25.61 -10.36 -6.68
CA GLN A 323 25.95 -11.78 -6.66
C GLN A 323 24.75 -12.66 -6.29
N ALA A 324 23.88 -12.18 -5.39
CA ALA A 324 22.75 -12.95 -4.90
C ALA A 324 21.59 -13.05 -5.90
N LEU A 325 21.25 -11.96 -6.61
CA LEU A 325 20.09 -11.92 -7.52
C LEU A 325 20.19 -12.93 -8.68
N PRO A 326 21.34 -13.09 -9.38
CA PRO A 326 21.46 -14.12 -10.41
C PRO A 326 21.31 -15.55 -9.89
N ARG A 327 21.66 -15.79 -8.60
CA ARG A 327 21.53 -17.09 -7.93
C ARG A 327 20.12 -17.36 -7.42
N LEU A 328 19.32 -16.32 -7.19
CA LEU A 328 17.91 -16.42 -6.83
C LEU A 328 16.98 -16.60 -8.05
N VAL A 329 17.49 -16.51 -9.29
CA VAL A 329 16.71 -16.80 -10.51
C VAL A 329 16.10 -18.21 -10.43
N GLY A 330 14.79 -18.31 -10.69
CA GLY A 330 14.03 -19.56 -10.60
C GLY A 330 13.72 -20.03 -9.16
N HIS A 331 14.17 -19.32 -8.13
CA HIS A 331 13.93 -19.75 -6.74
C HIS A 331 12.43 -19.68 -6.38
N PRO A 332 11.83 -20.73 -5.81
CA PRO A 332 10.38 -20.80 -5.60
C PRO A 332 9.87 -19.96 -4.43
N LEU A 333 10.75 -19.52 -3.52
CA LEU A 333 10.40 -18.83 -2.27
C LEU A 333 10.97 -17.41 -2.18
N VAL A 334 10.73 -16.61 -3.22
CA VAL A 334 11.04 -15.18 -3.23
C VAL A 334 9.72 -14.40 -3.14
N PHE A 335 9.64 -13.42 -2.25
CA PHE A 335 8.42 -12.65 -1.97
C PHE A 335 8.75 -11.16 -1.83
N TRP A 336 7.76 -10.30 -2.02
CA TRP A 336 7.93 -8.87 -1.74
C TRP A 336 8.06 -8.62 -0.22
N GLU A 337 8.95 -7.73 0.19
CA GLU A 337 9.08 -7.35 1.61
C GLU A 337 7.86 -6.56 2.11
N ASP A 338 7.30 -5.69 1.27
CA ASP A 338 6.09 -4.90 1.55
C ASP A 338 4.79 -5.70 1.40
N ASN A 339 4.83 -6.84 0.69
CA ASN A 339 3.71 -7.76 0.59
C ASN A 339 4.17 -9.24 0.59
N PRO A 340 4.44 -9.81 1.78
CA PRO A 340 5.12 -11.11 1.92
C PRO A 340 4.25 -12.33 1.58
N THR A 341 3.03 -12.10 1.09
CA THR A 341 2.13 -13.15 0.58
C THR A 341 2.20 -13.28 -0.94
N VAL A 342 2.70 -12.26 -1.64
CA VAL A 342 2.82 -12.24 -3.10
C VAL A 342 4.20 -12.75 -3.50
N ARG A 343 4.21 -13.87 -4.23
CA ARG A 343 5.46 -14.45 -4.74
C ARG A 343 6.00 -13.60 -5.89
N VAL A 344 7.33 -13.55 -5.97
CA VAL A 344 8.07 -12.89 -7.05
C VAL A 344 8.87 -13.93 -7.80
N GLU A 345 8.61 -14.07 -9.08
CA GLU A 345 9.42 -14.86 -9.99
C GLU A 345 10.62 -14.03 -10.45
N LEU A 346 11.83 -14.52 -10.19
CA LEU A 346 13.05 -13.96 -10.76
C LEU A 346 13.43 -14.75 -12.02
N VAL A 347 13.49 -14.07 -13.17
CA VAL A 347 13.88 -14.68 -14.45
C VAL A 347 15.18 -14.08 -14.96
N ARG A 348 15.99 -14.86 -15.67
CA ARG A 348 17.16 -14.34 -16.37
C ARG A 348 16.70 -13.58 -17.62
N GLY A 349 17.31 -12.43 -17.87
CA GLY A 349 17.13 -11.65 -19.10
C GLY A 349 18.45 -11.36 -19.81
N GLU A 350 18.34 -11.04 -21.09
CA GLU A 350 19.44 -10.57 -21.92
C GLU A 350 19.31 -9.06 -22.16
N PRO A 351 20.41 -8.33 -22.31
CA PRO A 351 20.34 -6.94 -22.72
C PRO A 351 19.94 -6.84 -24.19
N GLU A 352 19.21 -5.78 -24.50
CA GLU A 352 18.69 -5.51 -25.83
C GLU A 352 19.24 -4.19 -26.35
N LEU A 353 19.50 -4.11 -27.67
CA LEU A 353 19.83 -2.85 -28.34
C LEU A 353 18.57 -2.29 -29.00
N LEU A 354 18.03 -1.19 -28.45
CA LEU A 354 16.88 -0.49 -29.02
C LEU A 354 17.33 0.51 -30.08
N VAL A 355 16.71 0.45 -31.25
CA VAL A 355 16.89 1.44 -32.33
C VAL A 355 15.54 2.12 -32.60
N THR A 356 15.42 3.38 -32.17
CA THR A 356 14.17 4.15 -32.25
C THR A 356 14.31 5.43 -33.09
N PRO A 357 13.29 5.84 -33.87
CA PRO A 357 13.32 7.10 -34.61
C PRO A 357 13.08 8.30 -33.67
N LYS A 358 13.87 9.37 -33.85
CA LYS A 358 13.75 10.65 -33.12
C LYS A 358 13.88 11.83 -34.08
N GLY A 359 12.76 12.23 -34.69
CA GLY A 359 12.74 13.30 -35.70
C GLY A 359 13.44 12.89 -37.00
N SER A 360 14.47 13.62 -37.42
CA SER A 360 15.32 13.29 -38.59
C SER A 360 16.56 12.45 -38.24
N GLN A 361 16.62 11.92 -37.02
CA GLN A 361 17.74 11.11 -36.49
C GLN A 361 17.23 9.79 -35.90
N TRP A 362 18.11 8.82 -35.76
CA TRP A 362 17.89 7.54 -35.07
C TRP A 362 18.59 7.56 -33.72
N ARG A 363 17.97 6.98 -32.69
CA ARG A 363 18.56 6.81 -31.37
C ARG A 363 18.84 5.34 -31.12
N LEU A 364 20.09 5.01 -30.82
CA LEU A 364 20.53 3.69 -30.40
C LEU A 364 20.80 3.70 -28.90
N GLU A 365 20.16 2.84 -28.14
CA GLU A 365 20.37 2.73 -26.69
C GLU A 365 20.20 1.30 -26.19
N LEU A 366 20.86 0.98 -25.08
CA LEU A 366 20.72 -0.32 -24.43
C LEU A 366 19.44 -0.36 -23.58
N SER A 367 18.74 -1.50 -23.56
CA SER A 367 17.57 -1.77 -22.73
C SER A 367 17.81 -3.05 -21.90
N PRO A 368 17.66 -3.00 -20.56
CA PRO A 368 17.41 -1.81 -19.77
C PRO A 368 18.57 -0.81 -19.82
N PRO A 369 18.32 0.50 -19.59
CA PRO A 369 19.37 1.50 -19.53
C PRO A 369 20.42 1.13 -18.49
N ALA A 370 21.69 1.14 -18.90
CA ALA A 370 22.82 0.81 -18.05
C ALA A 370 24.00 1.72 -18.40
N MET A 371 24.88 1.96 -17.43
CA MET A 371 26.09 2.76 -17.56
C MET A 371 27.33 1.88 -17.44
N VAL A 372 28.44 2.36 -18.00
CA VAL A 372 29.73 1.70 -17.86
C VAL A 372 30.04 1.50 -16.37
N GLY A 373 30.28 0.26 -15.97
CA GLY A 373 30.47 -0.16 -14.58
C GLY A 373 29.32 -0.95 -13.97
N ASP A 374 28.11 -0.89 -14.54
CA ASP A 374 26.96 -1.68 -14.08
C ASP A 374 27.17 -3.17 -14.37
N THR A 375 27.12 -4.02 -13.36
CA THR A 375 27.29 -5.49 -13.49
C THR A 375 25.97 -6.19 -13.82
N LEU A 376 24.86 -5.66 -13.31
CA LEU A 376 23.51 -6.12 -13.61
C LEU A 376 22.48 -4.98 -13.51
N ARG A 377 21.28 -5.22 -14.05
CA ARG A 377 20.08 -4.40 -13.85
C ARG A 377 18.87 -5.31 -13.62
N VAL A 378 17.99 -4.93 -12.70
CA VAL A 378 16.72 -5.63 -12.47
C VAL A 378 15.56 -4.80 -13.02
N VAL A 379 14.83 -5.39 -13.96
CA VAL A 379 13.65 -4.80 -14.60
C VAL A 379 12.41 -5.46 -14.03
N LYS A 380 11.45 -4.65 -13.56
CA LYS A 380 10.14 -5.15 -13.16
C LYS A 380 9.26 -5.31 -14.39
N GLU A 381 9.00 -6.56 -14.80
CA GLU A 381 8.17 -6.86 -15.99
C GLU A 381 6.69 -6.88 -15.63
N THR A 382 6.37 -7.50 -14.49
CA THR A 382 5.03 -7.50 -13.90
C THR A 382 5.19 -7.36 -12.39
N PRO A 383 4.12 -7.13 -11.62
CA PRO A 383 4.28 -7.00 -10.18
C PRO A 383 4.54 -8.35 -9.48
N THR A 384 4.54 -9.48 -10.19
CA THR A 384 4.99 -10.79 -9.68
C THR A 384 6.22 -11.32 -10.41
N ARG A 385 6.85 -10.54 -11.31
CA ARG A 385 7.99 -11.00 -12.11
C ARG A 385 9.05 -9.92 -12.28
N LEU A 386 10.28 -10.23 -11.86
CA LEU A 386 11.47 -9.41 -12.09
C LEU A 386 12.43 -10.11 -13.05
N LYS A 387 12.89 -9.37 -14.06
CA LYS A 387 13.92 -9.81 -14.99
C LYS A 387 15.29 -9.30 -14.56
N VAL A 388 16.21 -10.22 -14.28
CA VAL A 388 17.60 -9.94 -13.90
C VAL A 388 18.46 -9.99 -15.17
N VAL A 389 18.93 -8.84 -15.63
CA VAL A 389 19.80 -8.69 -16.81
C VAL A 389 21.24 -8.50 -16.37
N VAL A 390 22.13 -9.40 -16.77
CA VAL A 390 23.56 -9.38 -16.40
C VAL A 390 24.40 -8.86 -17.56
N PHE A 391 25.37 -7.99 -17.27
CA PHE A 391 26.22 -7.39 -18.29
C PHE A 391 27.63 -8.00 -18.29
N ASN A 392 28.00 -8.63 -19.40
CA ASN A 392 29.34 -9.16 -19.61
C ASN A 392 30.29 -8.07 -20.16
N GLN A 393 31.56 -8.42 -20.38
CA GLN A 393 32.57 -7.48 -20.87
C GLN A 393 32.23 -6.91 -22.26
N ALA A 394 31.60 -7.70 -23.13
CA ALA A 394 31.17 -7.23 -24.45
C ALA A 394 30.04 -6.20 -24.34
N HIS A 395 29.11 -6.38 -23.38
CA HIS A 395 28.07 -5.39 -23.08
C HIS A 395 28.69 -4.07 -22.55
N GLN A 396 29.74 -4.13 -21.73
CA GLN A 396 30.45 -2.92 -21.26
C GLN A 396 31.07 -2.12 -22.41
N ALA A 397 31.63 -2.81 -23.41
CA ALA A 397 32.15 -2.16 -24.61
C ALA A 397 31.02 -1.46 -25.39
N VAL A 398 29.87 -2.12 -25.55
CA VAL A 398 28.68 -1.53 -26.16
C VAL A 398 28.18 -0.31 -25.38
N MET A 399 28.12 -0.37 -24.04
CA MET A 399 27.75 0.77 -23.19
C MET A 399 28.71 1.95 -23.33
N THR A 400 30.00 1.68 -23.50
CA THR A 400 31.02 2.73 -23.68
C THR A 400 30.83 3.47 -25.00
N ILE A 401 30.44 2.74 -26.05
CA ILE A 401 30.16 3.29 -27.39
C ILE A 401 28.84 4.08 -27.40
N LEU A 402 27.79 3.54 -26.77
CA LEU A 402 26.45 4.14 -26.81
C LEU A 402 26.27 5.27 -25.77
N GLY A 403 27.00 5.24 -24.65
CA GLY A 403 26.83 6.17 -23.54
C GLY A 403 25.38 6.19 -23.03
N LYS A 404 24.78 7.39 -22.94
CA LYS A 404 23.34 7.59 -22.57
C LYS A 404 22.38 7.44 -23.77
N GLY A 405 22.86 6.88 -24.87
CA GLY A 405 22.17 6.75 -26.15
C GLY A 405 22.86 7.56 -27.25
N LEU A 406 23.11 6.91 -28.37
CA LEU A 406 23.78 7.47 -29.55
C LEU A 406 22.75 8.01 -30.55
N LEU A 407 22.88 9.25 -30.99
CA LEU A 407 22.04 9.85 -32.04
C LEU A 407 22.76 9.79 -33.39
N VAL A 408 22.12 9.19 -34.39
CA VAL A 408 22.67 9.00 -35.74
C VAL A 408 21.79 9.67 -36.80
N PRO A 409 22.32 10.51 -37.69
CA PRO A 409 21.53 11.15 -38.75
C PRO A 409 20.90 10.14 -39.72
N SER A 410 19.70 10.40 -40.23
CA SER A 410 18.99 9.50 -41.16
C SER A 410 19.77 9.18 -42.44
N ARG A 411 20.72 10.03 -42.85
CA ARG A 411 21.60 9.82 -44.02
C ARG A 411 22.63 8.70 -43.82
N ALA A 412 22.87 8.24 -42.59
CA ALA A 412 23.83 7.18 -42.26
C ALA A 412 23.16 5.84 -41.92
N LYS A 413 21.89 5.66 -42.30
CA LYS A 413 21.06 4.48 -42.00
C LYS A 413 21.74 3.16 -42.38
N ASP A 414 22.38 3.08 -43.54
CA ASP A 414 22.99 1.83 -44.02
C ASP A 414 24.22 1.41 -43.19
N ARG A 415 25.00 2.39 -42.70
CA ARG A 415 26.13 2.11 -41.77
C ARG A 415 25.66 1.72 -40.38
N VAL A 416 24.52 2.23 -39.92
CA VAL A 416 23.88 1.79 -38.67
C VAL A 416 23.48 0.32 -38.79
N LEU A 417 22.88 -0.07 -39.93
CA LEU A 417 22.46 -1.44 -40.20
C LEU A 417 23.64 -2.42 -40.25
N GLU A 418 24.76 -2.06 -40.88
CA GLU A 418 26.00 -2.87 -40.83
C GLU A 418 26.54 -3.05 -39.41
N THR A 419 26.54 -1.97 -38.61
CA THR A 419 27.02 -2.01 -37.21
C THR A 419 26.11 -2.87 -36.34
N VAL A 420 24.79 -2.74 -36.52
CA VAL A 420 23.79 -3.52 -35.80
C VAL A 420 23.87 -5.01 -36.15
N ALA A 421 24.09 -5.36 -37.42
CA ALA A 421 24.31 -6.74 -37.84
C ALA A 421 25.58 -7.35 -37.22
N ALA A 422 26.68 -6.58 -37.12
CA ALA A 422 27.91 -7.02 -36.47
C ALA A 422 27.77 -7.21 -34.94
N LEU A 423 26.80 -6.53 -34.31
CA LEU A 423 26.54 -6.62 -32.86
C LEU A 423 25.51 -7.70 -32.48
N SER A 424 24.82 -8.31 -33.46
CA SER A 424 23.78 -9.32 -33.25
C SER A 424 24.24 -10.57 -32.49
N GLY A 425 25.53 -10.93 -32.59
CA GLY A 425 26.12 -12.04 -31.82
C GLY A 425 26.48 -11.70 -30.36
N ILE A 426 26.30 -10.44 -29.95
CA ILE A 426 26.68 -9.93 -28.62
C ILE A 426 25.45 -9.43 -27.85
N VAL A 427 24.49 -8.78 -28.52
CA VAL A 427 23.28 -8.22 -27.90
C VAL A 427 22.09 -8.52 -28.79
N THR A 428 20.96 -8.93 -28.21
CA THR A 428 19.70 -9.10 -28.95
C THR A 428 19.25 -7.74 -29.48
N VAL A 429 19.13 -7.60 -30.80
CA VAL A 429 18.78 -6.31 -31.44
C VAL A 429 17.27 -6.21 -31.58
N GLN A 430 16.67 -5.14 -31.07
CA GLN A 430 15.29 -4.76 -31.35
C GLN A 430 15.28 -3.48 -32.20
N SER A 431 14.99 -3.65 -33.49
CA SER A 431 15.02 -2.57 -34.48
C SER A 431 13.64 -2.29 -35.05
N SER A 432 13.34 -1.01 -35.28
CA SER A 432 12.16 -0.54 -36.03
C SER A 432 12.37 -0.52 -37.55
N LEU A 433 13.51 -1.05 -38.04
CA LEU A 433 13.87 -1.13 -39.46
C LEU A 433 13.46 -2.48 -40.08
N ASP A 434 13.00 -2.48 -41.34
CA ASP A 434 12.60 -3.66 -42.13
C ASP A 434 13.74 -4.63 -42.52
N THR A 435 14.84 -4.63 -41.79
CA THR A 435 16.00 -5.47 -42.11
C THR A 435 15.98 -6.75 -41.30
N GLY A 436 15.60 -7.85 -41.94
CA GLY A 436 15.60 -9.20 -41.41
C GLY A 436 17.00 -9.69 -41.03
N VAL A 437 17.43 -9.37 -39.81
CA VAL A 437 18.72 -9.84 -39.27
C VAL A 437 18.58 -11.18 -38.53
N GLU A 438 17.37 -11.72 -38.35
CA GLU A 438 17.18 -13.13 -37.98
C GLU A 438 15.98 -13.72 -38.75
N ASN A 439 16.14 -14.91 -39.35
CA ASN A 439 15.04 -15.71 -39.94
C ASN A 439 14.15 -16.31 -38.82
N LEU A 440 13.67 -15.49 -37.89
CA LEU A 440 12.72 -15.93 -36.86
C LEU A 440 11.30 -15.93 -37.42
N GLU A 441 10.50 -16.91 -37.01
CA GLU A 441 9.07 -16.96 -37.30
C GLU A 441 8.38 -15.71 -36.74
N GLU A 442 7.69 -14.97 -37.60
CA GLU A 442 6.94 -13.76 -37.22
C GLU A 442 5.50 -14.12 -36.88
N VAL A 443 5.11 -13.86 -35.64
CA VAL A 443 3.77 -14.09 -35.10
C VAL A 443 3.00 -12.78 -35.08
N ALA A 444 1.70 -12.85 -35.39
CA ALA A 444 0.82 -11.67 -35.34
C ALA A 444 0.71 -11.13 -33.90
N ALA A 445 1.06 -9.85 -33.71
CA ALA A 445 0.99 -9.23 -32.39
C ALA A 445 -0.45 -8.85 -32.00
N THR A 446 -0.83 -9.09 -30.75
CA THR A 446 -2.09 -8.59 -30.17
C THR A 446 -1.89 -7.29 -29.39
N PRO A 447 -2.67 -6.22 -29.66
CA PRO A 447 -2.60 -4.97 -28.89
C PRO A 447 -3.46 -4.99 -27.62
N LEU A 448 -4.19 -6.09 -27.38
CA LEU A 448 -5.19 -6.24 -26.31
C LEU A 448 -4.57 -5.94 -24.92
N PRO A 449 -5.14 -5.02 -24.14
CA PRO A 449 -4.67 -4.74 -22.78
C PRO A 449 -4.91 -5.92 -21.83
N HIS A 450 -3.91 -6.20 -21.00
CA HIS A 450 -3.98 -7.13 -19.88
C HIS A 450 -3.88 -6.35 -18.57
N ILE A 451 -4.85 -6.53 -17.68
CA ILE A 451 -4.93 -5.86 -16.39
C ILE A 451 -4.58 -6.87 -15.32
N HIS A 452 -3.42 -6.72 -14.70
CA HIS A 452 -3.00 -7.57 -13.59
C HIS A 452 -3.56 -7.02 -12.28
N LEU A 453 -4.31 -7.85 -11.57
CA LEU A 453 -4.93 -7.55 -10.28
C LEU A 453 -4.21 -8.34 -9.20
N LEU A 454 -3.67 -7.63 -8.20
CA LEU A 454 -2.92 -8.23 -7.11
C LEU A 454 -3.40 -7.69 -5.76
N PRO A 455 -3.68 -8.55 -4.78
CA PRO A 455 -4.00 -8.10 -3.43
C PRO A 455 -2.82 -7.35 -2.83
N PHE A 456 -3.07 -6.22 -2.17
CA PHE A 456 -2.07 -5.46 -1.42
C PHE A 456 -2.64 -4.96 -0.10
N GLY A 457 -2.25 -5.61 1.00
CA GLY A 457 -2.86 -5.35 2.31
C GLY A 457 -4.36 -5.66 2.29
N ALA A 458 -5.19 -4.65 2.58
CA ALA A 458 -6.65 -4.73 2.45
C ALA A 458 -7.18 -4.28 1.06
N GLY A 459 -6.29 -3.83 0.18
CA GLY A 459 -6.61 -3.23 -1.11
C GLY A 459 -6.06 -4.00 -2.32
N LEU A 460 -5.95 -3.32 -3.46
CA LEU A 460 -5.55 -3.87 -4.75
C LEU A 460 -4.49 -3.01 -5.43
N LYS A 461 -3.46 -3.70 -5.92
CA LYS A 461 -2.47 -3.18 -6.85
C LYS A 461 -2.86 -3.61 -8.25
N ILE A 462 -2.96 -2.65 -9.15
CA ILE A 462 -3.47 -2.84 -10.51
C ILE A 462 -2.39 -2.39 -11.49
N MET A 463 -2.05 -3.21 -12.48
CA MET A 463 -1.06 -2.85 -13.49
C MET A 463 -1.59 -3.14 -14.90
N LEU A 464 -1.41 -2.19 -15.82
CA LEU A 464 -1.85 -2.31 -17.20
C LEU A 464 -0.69 -2.68 -18.13
N LEU A 465 -0.84 -3.79 -18.85
CA LEU A 465 0.18 -4.43 -19.66
C LEU A 465 -0.38 -4.80 -21.05
N VAL A 466 0.48 -5.20 -21.97
CA VAL A 466 0.11 -5.88 -23.22
C VAL A 466 0.93 -7.16 -23.36
N ARG A 467 0.34 -8.16 -24.02
CA ARG A 467 0.99 -9.46 -24.29
C ARG A 467 0.98 -9.74 -25.80
N PRO A 468 2.00 -9.26 -26.53
CA PRO A 468 2.01 -9.27 -27.99
C PRO A 468 1.86 -10.67 -28.60
N PHE A 469 2.47 -11.69 -28.00
CA PHE A 469 2.47 -13.03 -28.57
C PHE A 469 1.31 -13.93 -28.07
N GLY A 470 0.41 -13.41 -27.24
CA GLY A 470 -0.63 -14.20 -26.54
C GLY A 470 -0.09 -15.11 -25.41
N ALA A 471 1.11 -15.67 -25.59
CA ALA A 471 1.94 -16.36 -24.60
C ALA A 471 3.24 -15.57 -24.33
N GLY A 472 4.07 -15.98 -23.35
CA GLY A 472 5.36 -15.31 -23.10
C GLY A 472 5.27 -13.97 -22.35
N PRO A 473 6.23 -13.03 -22.56
CA PRO A 473 6.46 -11.85 -21.72
C PRO A 473 5.43 -10.72 -21.91
N TYR A 474 5.32 -9.88 -20.88
CA TYR A 474 4.46 -8.70 -20.86
C TYR A 474 5.27 -7.43 -21.11
N TYR A 475 4.63 -6.44 -21.74
CA TYR A 475 5.24 -5.15 -22.04
C TYR A 475 4.33 -3.99 -21.62
N ALA A 476 4.93 -2.84 -21.35
CA ALA A 476 4.18 -1.61 -21.12
C ALA A 476 3.52 -1.13 -22.44
N PRO A 477 2.22 -0.77 -22.43
CA PRO A 477 1.49 -0.38 -23.64
C PRO A 477 2.13 0.83 -24.34
N GLY A 478 2.51 0.69 -25.61
CA GLY A 478 3.03 1.78 -26.43
C GLY A 478 4.45 2.28 -26.08
N ALA A 479 5.17 1.58 -25.20
CA ALA A 479 6.57 1.86 -24.84
C ALA A 479 7.50 0.69 -25.24
N GLY A 480 8.78 0.99 -25.49
CA GLY A 480 9.79 0.02 -25.93
C GLY A 480 9.88 -0.14 -27.45
N GLY A 481 10.51 -1.23 -27.91
CA GLY A 481 10.69 -1.55 -29.32
C GLY A 481 9.38 -1.97 -30.02
N GLU A 482 9.24 -1.60 -31.30
CA GLU A 482 8.14 -2.04 -32.16
C GLU A 482 8.26 -3.52 -32.52
N ARG A 483 9.47 -4.03 -32.74
CA ARG A 483 9.72 -5.46 -32.92
C ARG A 483 10.30 -6.04 -31.65
N VAL A 484 9.65 -7.05 -31.10
CA VAL A 484 10.09 -7.77 -29.90
C VAL A 484 10.32 -9.23 -30.24
N ILE A 485 11.26 -9.84 -29.53
CA ILE A 485 11.62 -11.26 -29.68
C ILE A 485 11.40 -11.91 -28.31
N ALA A 486 10.79 -13.09 -28.31
CA ALA A 486 10.61 -13.88 -27.10
C ALA A 486 10.80 -15.36 -27.41
N GLU A 487 11.22 -16.12 -26.41
CA GLU A 487 11.17 -17.58 -26.47
C GLU A 487 9.79 -18.04 -25.96
N ILE A 488 9.06 -18.73 -26.83
CA ILE A 488 7.72 -19.25 -26.55
C ILE A 488 7.74 -20.74 -26.87
N ASP A 489 7.40 -21.56 -25.89
CA ASP A 489 7.42 -23.03 -26.00
C ASP A 489 8.75 -23.60 -26.53
N GLY A 490 9.87 -22.98 -26.15
CA GLY A 490 11.23 -23.39 -26.55
C GLY A 490 11.66 -22.96 -27.95
N GLN A 491 10.86 -22.14 -28.64
CA GLN A 491 11.17 -21.57 -29.94
C GLN A 491 11.33 -20.05 -29.85
N ARG A 492 12.39 -19.49 -30.45
CA ARG A 492 12.54 -18.04 -30.59
C ARG A 492 11.63 -17.55 -31.71
N VAL A 493 10.69 -16.67 -31.37
CA VAL A 493 9.74 -16.06 -32.30
C VAL A 493 9.80 -14.54 -32.19
N GLN A 494 9.42 -13.85 -33.26
CA GLN A 494 9.36 -12.39 -33.28
C GLN A 494 7.92 -11.89 -33.50
N ALA A 495 7.59 -10.71 -32.96
CA ALA A 495 6.30 -10.08 -33.18
C ALA A 495 6.46 -8.57 -33.37
N ARG A 496 5.65 -7.99 -34.27
CA ARG A 496 5.60 -6.56 -34.54
C ARG A 496 4.43 -5.89 -33.81
N ARG A 497 4.73 -5.20 -32.73
CA ARG A 497 3.81 -4.48 -31.85
C ARG A 497 3.19 -3.27 -32.53
N MET A 498 1.92 -3.02 -32.22
CA MET A 498 1.16 -1.87 -32.72
C MET A 498 1.13 -0.73 -31.69
N LEU A 499 2.29 -0.14 -31.39
CA LEU A 499 2.49 0.78 -30.25
C LEU A 499 1.44 1.90 -30.13
N LYS A 500 1.02 2.49 -31.26
CA LYS A 500 -0.03 3.53 -31.25
C LYS A 500 -1.39 2.97 -30.83
N GLN A 501 -1.74 1.79 -31.31
CA GLN A 501 -3.00 1.12 -31.00
C GLN A 501 -3.01 0.61 -29.56
N GLU A 502 -1.90 0.04 -29.09
CA GLU A 502 -1.71 -0.34 -27.68
C GLU A 502 -1.95 0.86 -26.75
N ARG A 503 -1.33 2.02 -27.05
CA ARG A 503 -1.50 3.24 -26.26
C ARG A 503 -2.94 3.77 -26.30
N GLN A 504 -3.59 3.70 -27.45
CA GLN A 504 -5.00 4.11 -27.60
C GLN A 504 -5.93 3.19 -26.79
N GLN A 505 -5.75 1.87 -26.87
CA GLN A 505 -6.55 0.90 -26.13
C GLN A 505 -6.31 1.00 -24.61
N ALA A 506 -5.05 1.17 -24.18
CA ALA A 506 -4.73 1.41 -22.79
C ALA A 506 -5.37 2.71 -22.25
N THR A 507 -5.34 3.79 -23.05
CA THR A 507 -6.01 5.05 -22.68
C THR A 507 -7.53 4.88 -22.63
N ALA A 508 -8.11 4.06 -23.52
CA ALA A 508 -9.54 3.76 -23.51
C ALA A 508 -9.95 3.00 -22.25
N VAL A 509 -9.17 2.00 -21.81
CA VAL A 509 -9.37 1.28 -20.55
C VAL A 509 -9.37 2.24 -19.35
N ILE A 510 -8.36 3.12 -19.26
CA ILE A 510 -8.28 4.11 -18.17
C ILE A 510 -9.47 5.05 -18.20
N LYS A 511 -9.89 5.53 -19.38
CA LYS A 511 -11.04 6.42 -19.53
C LYS A 511 -12.36 5.74 -19.17
N ALA A 512 -12.48 4.44 -19.43
CA ALA A 512 -13.65 3.64 -19.10
C ALA A 512 -13.70 3.23 -17.62
N CYS A 513 -12.60 3.41 -16.87
CA CYS A 513 -12.51 3.15 -15.43
C CYS A 513 -12.27 4.46 -14.64
N PRO A 514 -13.33 5.21 -14.29
CA PRO A 514 -13.24 6.46 -13.53
C PRO A 514 -12.38 6.38 -12.26
N THR A 515 -12.38 5.24 -11.57
CA THR A 515 -11.62 5.06 -10.33
C THR A 515 -10.11 5.12 -10.61
N LEU A 516 -9.64 4.45 -11.67
CA LEU A 516 -8.24 4.51 -12.11
C LEU A 516 -7.89 5.89 -12.68
N ALA A 517 -8.81 6.53 -13.40
CA ALA A 517 -8.57 7.85 -14.01
C ALA A 517 -8.36 8.97 -12.97
N ARG A 518 -8.93 8.83 -11.76
CA ARG A 518 -8.79 9.81 -10.67
C ARG A 518 -7.50 9.65 -9.86
N GLN A 519 -6.88 8.48 -9.91
CA GLN A 519 -5.62 8.22 -9.25
C GLN A 519 -4.43 8.43 -10.19
N ALA A 520 -3.34 8.96 -9.64
CA ALA A 520 -2.09 9.02 -10.36
C ALA A 520 -1.51 7.60 -10.51
N ALA A 521 -1.34 7.16 -11.75
CA ALA A 521 -0.59 5.96 -12.04
C ALA A 521 0.92 6.25 -11.92
N ASP A 522 1.67 5.35 -11.29
CA ASP A 522 3.13 5.35 -11.32
C ASP A 522 3.58 4.28 -12.33
N GLU A 523 4.11 4.71 -13.48
CA GLU A 523 4.56 3.80 -14.56
C GLU A 523 3.51 2.78 -15.05
N GLY A 524 2.22 3.15 -15.00
CA GLY A 524 1.11 2.26 -15.40
C GLY A 524 0.64 1.32 -14.29
N GLU A 525 1.02 1.59 -13.05
CA GLU A 525 0.58 0.91 -11.85
C GLU A 525 -0.26 1.84 -10.96
N TRP A 526 -1.37 1.31 -10.44
CA TRP A 526 -2.24 1.96 -9.47
C TRP A 526 -2.24 1.19 -8.16
N LEU A 527 -2.25 1.93 -7.05
CA LEU A 527 -2.40 1.37 -5.72
C LEU A 527 -3.71 1.89 -5.11
N LEU A 528 -4.67 0.99 -4.97
CA LEU A 528 -5.93 1.22 -4.28
C LEU A 528 -5.81 0.62 -2.89
N GLU A 529 -5.66 1.46 -1.87
CA GLU A 529 -5.56 1.01 -0.47
C GLU A 529 -6.93 0.84 0.18
N ASP A 530 -7.92 1.60 -0.29
CA ASP A 530 -9.30 1.60 0.18
C ASP A 530 -10.10 0.43 -0.44
N PRO A 531 -10.70 -0.46 0.37
CA PRO A 531 -11.52 -1.56 -0.12
C PRO A 531 -12.71 -1.11 -0.99
N GLU A 532 -13.32 0.06 -0.74
CA GLU A 532 -14.45 0.53 -1.54
C GLU A 532 -14.01 0.91 -2.96
N SER A 533 -12.93 1.69 -3.09
CA SER A 533 -12.30 2.02 -4.37
C SER A 533 -11.80 0.78 -5.10
N CYS A 534 -11.32 -0.22 -4.37
CA CYS A 534 -10.95 -1.52 -4.93
C CYS A 534 -12.15 -2.21 -5.61
N LEU A 535 -13.27 -2.31 -4.90
CA LEU A 535 -14.47 -2.97 -5.40
C LEU A 535 -15.12 -2.17 -6.55
N GLU A 536 -15.04 -0.84 -6.50
CA GLU A 536 -15.48 0.04 -7.58
C GLU A 536 -14.62 -0.14 -8.84
N ALA A 537 -13.28 -0.13 -8.71
CA ALA A 537 -12.38 -0.38 -9.82
C ALA A 537 -12.58 -1.79 -10.40
N LEU A 538 -12.74 -2.82 -9.57
CA LEU A 538 -13.03 -4.18 -10.04
C LEU A 538 -14.31 -4.24 -10.86
N LEU A 539 -15.38 -3.58 -10.39
CA LEU A 539 -16.65 -3.51 -11.10
C LEU A 539 -16.51 -2.79 -12.45
N GLU A 540 -15.82 -1.65 -12.49
CA GLU A 540 -15.54 -0.89 -13.72
C GLU A 540 -14.73 -1.72 -14.72
N LEU A 541 -13.69 -2.43 -14.25
CA LEU A 541 -12.81 -3.25 -15.09
C LEU A 541 -13.53 -4.49 -15.63
N GLN A 542 -14.40 -5.13 -14.85
CA GLN A 542 -15.23 -6.24 -15.31
C GLN A 542 -16.21 -5.82 -16.42
N ALA A 543 -16.67 -4.56 -16.41
CA ALA A 543 -17.58 -4.04 -17.43
C ALA A 543 -16.92 -3.87 -18.80
N LEU A 544 -15.58 -3.90 -18.89
CA LEU A 544 -14.85 -3.83 -20.16
C LEU A 544 -15.05 -5.06 -21.05
N GLY A 545 -15.41 -6.21 -20.47
CA GLY A 545 -15.63 -7.46 -21.20
C GLY A 545 -14.42 -7.85 -22.06
N GLU A 546 -14.63 -8.07 -23.36
CA GLU A 546 -13.58 -8.48 -24.30
C GLU A 546 -12.57 -7.37 -24.67
N GLN A 547 -12.76 -6.14 -24.18
CA GLN A 547 -11.85 -5.02 -24.48
C GLN A 547 -10.52 -5.10 -23.71
N ALA A 548 -10.46 -5.89 -22.63
CA ALA A 548 -9.25 -6.13 -21.85
C ALA A 548 -9.31 -7.48 -21.14
N VAL A 549 -8.16 -8.08 -20.85
CA VAL A 549 -8.06 -9.35 -20.11
C VAL A 549 -7.74 -9.07 -18.65
N LEU A 550 -8.64 -9.43 -17.73
CA LEU A 550 -8.36 -9.41 -16.30
C LEU A 550 -7.57 -10.66 -15.91
N ALA A 551 -6.38 -10.47 -15.35
CA ALA A 551 -5.50 -11.55 -14.92
C ALA A 551 -5.24 -11.45 -13.42
N TRP A 552 -5.34 -12.59 -12.73
CA TRP A 552 -5.05 -12.76 -11.30
C TRP A 552 -3.86 -13.72 -11.12
N PRO A 553 -2.61 -13.22 -11.17
CA PRO A 553 -1.43 -14.08 -11.15
C PRO A 553 -1.30 -14.99 -9.91
N GLU A 554 -1.85 -14.57 -8.76
CA GLU A 554 -1.84 -15.30 -7.49
C GLU A 554 -3.23 -15.84 -7.09
N GLY A 555 -4.14 -15.98 -8.07
CA GLY A 555 -5.51 -16.42 -7.85
C GLY A 555 -6.49 -15.30 -7.49
N GLU A 556 -7.78 -15.56 -7.74
CA GLU A 556 -8.85 -14.59 -7.49
C GLU A 556 -9.15 -14.47 -6.00
N THR A 557 -8.98 -13.27 -5.44
CA THR A 557 -9.30 -13.01 -4.03
C THR A 557 -10.61 -12.26 -3.82
N PHE A 558 -11.06 -11.51 -4.83
CA PHE A 558 -12.26 -10.69 -4.75
C PHE A 558 -13.19 -11.00 -5.91
N LYS A 559 -14.46 -11.24 -5.59
CA LYS A 559 -15.53 -11.39 -6.59
C LYS A 559 -16.61 -10.36 -6.31
N VAL A 560 -16.78 -9.44 -7.23
CA VAL A 560 -17.86 -8.46 -7.19
C VAL A 560 -18.93 -8.91 -8.17
N SER A 561 -20.17 -9.02 -7.71
CA SER A 561 -21.29 -9.32 -8.59
C SER A 561 -21.64 -8.10 -9.45
N ARG A 562 -22.39 -8.31 -10.52
CA ARG A 562 -23.01 -7.20 -11.26
C ARG A 562 -23.89 -6.37 -10.33
N PRO A 563 -24.04 -5.05 -10.59
CA PRO A 563 -24.81 -4.18 -9.71
C PRO A 563 -26.27 -4.62 -9.69
N ALA A 564 -26.78 -4.91 -8.50
CA ALA A 564 -28.18 -5.16 -8.30
C ALA A 564 -28.98 -3.86 -8.21
N SER A 565 -30.21 -3.90 -8.70
CA SER A 565 -31.12 -2.76 -8.76
C SER A 565 -32.54 -3.14 -8.29
N LEU A 566 -33.41 -2.14 -8.16
CA LEU A 566 -34.75 -2.29 -7.61
C LEU A 566 -35.64 -3.25 -8.42
N ASP A 567 -35.43 -3.38 -9.73
CA ASP A 567 -36.15 -4.30 -10.62
C ASP A 567 -35.91 -5.79 -10.29
N GLN A 568 -34.82 -6.10 -9.58
CA GLN A 568 -34.50 -7.44 -9.12
C GLN A 568 -35.11 -7.76 -7.75
N LEU A 569 -35.66 -6.75 -7.06
CA LEU A 569 -36.28 -6.89 -5.76
C LEU A 569 -37.74 -7.33 -5.89
N ARG A 570 -38.10 -8.42 -5.19
CA ARG A 570 -39.48 -8.90 -5.09
C ARG A 570 -39.96 -8.77 -3.67
N LEU A 571 -41.06 -8.05 -3.46
CA LEU A 571 -41.62 -7.77 -2.14
C LEU A 571 -43.03 -8.37 -1.99
N ASN A 572 -43.37 -8.70 -0.77
CA ASN A 572 -44.69 -9.13 -0.35
C ASN A 572 -45.03 -8.44 0.97
N VAL A 573 -46.12 -7.66 0.95
CA VAL A 573 -46.64 -6.92 2.10
C VAL A 573 -47.98 -7.50 2.51
N LYS A 574 -48.09 -7.92 3.77
CA LYS A 574 -49.34 -8.45 4.34
C LYS A 574 -49.58 -7.87 5.73
N ARG A 575 -50.83 -7.57 6.05
CA ARG A 575 -51.21 -7.14 7.39
C ARG A 575 -51.16 -8.32 8.36
N HIS A 576 -50.51 -8.09 9.49
CA HIS A 576 -50.49 -9.00 10.62
C HIS A 576 -50.76 -8.20 11.90
N GLN A 577 -51.97 -8.37 12.46
CA GLN A 577 -52.47 -7.57 13.59
C GLN A 577 -52.45 -6.06 13.28
N ASP A 578 -51.72 -5.29 14.09
CA ASP A 578 -51.56 -3.83 13.98
C ASP A 578 -50.37 -3.42 13.09
N TRP A 579 -49.67 -4.38 12.49
CA TRP A 579 -48.47 -4.16 11.70
C TRP A 579 -48.64 -4.67 10.27
N PHE A 580 -47.78 -4.20 9.37
CA PHE A 580 -47.55 -4.84 8.07
C PHE A 580 -46.25 -5.63 8.11
N ASP A 581 -46.34 -6.92 7.81
CA ASP A 581 -45.18 -7.76 7.58
C ASP A 581 -44.66 -7.54 6.16
N LEU A 582 -43.36 -7.31 6.06
CA LEU A 582 -42.60 -7.18 4.83
C LEU A 582 -41.74 -8.42 4.67
N SER A 583 -41.98 -9.14 3.58
CA SER A 583 -41.19 -10.30 3.17
C SER A 583 -40.76 -10.11 1.73
N GLY A 584 -39.66 -10.74 1.32
CA GLY A 584 -39.20 -10.60 -0.04
C GLY A 584 -37.84 -11.22 -0.28
N GLU A 585 -37.44 -11.17 -1.53
CA GLU A 585 -36.18 -11.70 -2.01
C GLU A 585 -35.59 -10.81 -3.10
N LEU A 586 -34.27 -10.67 -3.07
CA LEU A 586 -33.47 -10.11 -4.14
C LEU A 586 -32.94 -11.27 -4.98
N ARG A 587 -33.30 -11.31 -6.28
CA ARG A 587 -32.83 -12.33 -7.21
C ARG A 587 -31.65 -11.78 -8.00
N LEU A 588 -30.47 -12.34 -7.79
CA LEU A 588 -29.27 -11.99 -8.51
C LEU A 588 -29.18 -12.78 -9.83
N LEU A 589 -28.36 -12.30 -10.75
CA LEU A 589 -28.19 -12.92 -12.07
C LEU A 589 -27.50 -14.30 -12.02
N ASP A 590 -26.77 -14.59 -10.94
CA ASP A 590 -26.01 -15.83 -10.75
C ASP A 590 -26.81 -16.92 -10.00
N ASP A 591 -28.14 -16.93 -10.15
CA ASP A 591 -29.11 -17.80 -9.44
C ASP A 591 -29.09 -17.70 -7.90
N GLN A 592 -28.30 -16.79 -7.33
CA GLN A 592 -28.31 -16.49 -5.91
C GLN A 592 -29.56 -15.68 -5.52
N VAL A 593 -30.19 -16.09 -4.43
CA VAL A 593 -31.38 -15.43 -3.88
C VAL A 593 -31.09 -15.00 -2.44
N LEU A 594 -31.20 -13.70 -2.17
CA LEU A 594 -31.02 -13.13 -0.84
C LEU A 594 -32.36 -12.73 -0.26
N ASN A 595 -32.68 -13.19 0.95
CA ASN A 595 -33.89 -12.75 1.63
C ASN A 595 -33.75 -11.29 2.06
N VAL A 596 -34.83 -10.50 1.98
CA VAL A 596 -34.83 -9.08 2.41
C VAL A 596 -34.33 -8.89 3.84
N ARG A 597 -34.67 -9.79 4.76
CA ARG A 597 -34.14 -9.72 6.13
C ARG A 597 -32.62 -9.85 6.16
N GLN A 598 -32.08 -10.85 5.46
CA GLN A 598 -30.63 -11.06 5.35
C GLN A 598 -29.96 -9.86 4.69
N LEU A 599 -30.56 -9.31 3.63
CA LEU A 599 -30.05 -8.11 2.95
C LEU A 599 -29.97 -6.90 3.91
N LEU A 600 -31.03 -6.65 4.70
CA LEU A 600 -31.03 -5.58 5.69
C LEU A 600 -30.01 -5.82 6.82
N GLU A 601 -29.84 -7.06 7.29
CA GLU A 601 -28.81 -7.43 8.28
C GLU A 601 -27.38 -7.25 7.74
N LEU A 602 -27.15 -7.52 6.46
CA LEU A 602 -25.85 -7.29 5.81
C LEU A 602 -25.54 -5.80 5.64
N LEU A 603 -26.56 -4.97 5.38
CA LEU A 603 -26.44 -3.51 5.30
C LEU A 603 -26.11 -2.85 6.64
N ASP A 604 -26.39 -3.50 7.78
CA ASP A 604 -25.95 -3.02 9.08
C ASP A 604 -24.44 -3.17 9.27
N ARG A 605 -23.82 -4.10 8.55
CA ARG A 605 -22.39 -4.39 8.64
C ARG A 605 -21.53 -3.63 7.63
N SER A 606 -22.15 -3.07 6.58
CA SER A 606 -21.46 -2.33 5.53
C SER A 606 -22.13 -0.98 5.26
N PRO A 607 -21.44 0.15 5.50
CA PRO A 607 -21.93 1.46 5.10
C PRO A 607 -21.79 1.71 3.59
N SER A 608 -21.11 0.83 2.83
CA SER A 608 -20.84 0.95 1.39
C SER A 608 -21.89 0.27 0.50
N ARG A 609 -22.02 0.70 -0.76
CA ARG A 609 -22.90 0.04 -1.76
C ARG A 609 -22.44 -1.39 -2.09
N PHE A 610 -21.24 -1.78 -1.67
CA PHE A 610 -20.74 -3.14 -1.73
C PHE A 610 -21.02 -3.87 -0.42
N VAL A 611 -21.84 -4.92 -0.51
CA VAL A 611 -22.31 -5.71 0.62
C VAL A 611 -21.57 -7.04 0.66
N PRO A 612 -20.79 -7.36 1.71
CA PRO A 612 -20.03 -8.60 1.78
C PRO A 612 -20.97 -9.81 1.95
N LEU A 613 -20.84 -10.80 1.06
CA LEU A 613 -21.59 -12.07 1.13
C LEU A 613 -20.81 -13.18 1.86
N GLY A 614 -19.48 -13.04 1.97
CA GLY A 614 -18.57 -14.01 2.60
C GLY A 614 -17.41 -14.40 1.65
N GLU A 615 -16.30 -14.89 2.20
CA GLU A 615 -15.15 -15.43 1.42
C GLU A 615 -14.67 -14.54 0.25
N GLY A 616 -14.56 -13.22 0.46
CA GLY A 616 -14.11 -12.28 -0.59
C GLY A 616 -15.16 -11.98 -1.68
N GLN A 617 -16.40 -12.46 -1.53
CA GLN A 617 -17.52 -12.16 -2.42
C GLN A 617 -18.31 -10.94 -1.93
N PHE A 618 -18.62 -10.05 -2.87
CA PHE A 618 -19.32 -8.79 -2.63
C PHE A 618 -20.48 -8.62 -3.61
N LEU A 619 -21.64 -8.26 -3.07
CA LEU A 619 -22.79 -7.79 -3.82
C LEU A 619 -22.65 -6.30 -4.08
N ALA A 620 -22.52 -5.90 -5.34
CA ALA A 620 -22.62 -4.49 -5.71
C ALA A 620 -24.10 -4.08 -5.78
N LEU A 621 -24.46 -2.95 -5.17
CA LEU A 621 -25.78 -2.32 -5.31
C LEU A 621 -25.64 -1.03 -6.13
N THR A 622 -26.63 -0.69 -6.96
CA THR A 622 -26.70 0.66 -7.52
C THR A 622 -26.86 1.68 -6.39
N GLN A 623 -26.39 2.92 -6.60
CA GLN A 623 -26.49 3.97 -5.58
C GLN A 623 -27.96 4.23 -5.20
N GLU A 624 -28.84 4.26 -6.18
CA GLU A 624 -30.28 4.43 -5.96
C GLU A 624 -30.85 3.26 -5.15
N PHE A 625 -30.52 2.02 -5.52
CA PHE A 625 -31.03 0.86 -4.78
C PHE A 625 -30.54 0.84 -3.34
N ARG A 626 -29.26 1.17 -3.11
CA ARG A 626 -28.72 1.30 -1.76
C ARG A 626 -29.45 2.36 -0.94
N LYS A 627 -29.71 3.53 -1.53
CA LYS A 627 -30.47 4.60 -0.87
C LYS A 627 -31.88 4.15 -0.50
N ARG A 628 -32.59 3.46 -1.41
CA ARG A 628 -33.90 2.88 -1.13
C ARG A 628 -33.87 1.84 -0.02
N LEU A 629 -32.88 0.95 0.00
CA LEU A 629 -32.74 -0.01 1.10
C LEU A 629 -32.46 0.67 2.45
N ASP A 630 -31.72 1.78 2.46
CA ASP A 630 -31.52 2.61 3.66
C ASP A 630 -32.82 3.27 4.13
N GLU A 631 -33.68 3.73 3.21
CA GLU A 631 -35.04 4.22 3.50
C GLU A 631 -35.91 3.09 4.08
N LEU A 632 -35.92 1.93 3.43
CA LEU A 632 -36.65 0.74 3.89
C LEU A 632 -36.25 0.33 5.30
N ARG A 633 -34.95 0.29 5.59
CA ARG A 633 -34.41 0.04 6.94
C ARG A 633 -34.84 1.12 7.94
N GLY A 634 -34.90 2.37 7.49
CA GLY A 634 -35.33 3.52 8.28
C GLY A 634 -36.77 3.40 8.79
N PHE A 635 -37.65 2.72 8.06
CA PHE A 635 -39.07 2.61 8.39
C PHE A 635 -39.53 1.23 8.85
N THR A 636 -38.67 0.22 8.74
CA THR A 636 -38.96 -1.15 9.15
C THR A 636 -38.33 -1.51 10.49
N GLU A 637 -38.83 -2.59 11.09
CA GLU A 637 -38.38 -3.21 12.31
C GLU A 637 -38.01 -4.67 12.02
N LEU A 638 -36.75 -5.03 12.28
CA LEU A 638 -36.31 -6.42 12.24
C LEU A 638 -36.77 -7.13 13.52
N THR A 639 -37.45 -8.27 13.36
CA THR A 639 -37.92 -9.13 14.45
C THR A 639 -37.47 -10.57 14.22
N ALA A 640 -37.59 -11.42 15.24
CA ALA A 640 -37.29 -12.84 15.12
C ALA A 640 -38.11 -13.54 14.01
N GLN A 641 -39.35 -13.08 13.79
CA GLN A 641 -40.32 -13.66 12.85
C GLN A 641 -40.25 -13.06 11.44
N GLY A 642 -39.52 -11.96 11.24
CA GLY A 642 -39.43 -11.28 9.94
C GLY A 642 -39.25 -9.77 10.06
N THR A 643 -39.40 -9.07 8.94
CA THR A 643 -39.36 -7.60 8.87
C THR A 643 -40.79 -7.07 8.92
N ARG A 644 -41.07 -6.04 9.72
CA ARG A 644 -42.40 -5.41 9.80
C ARG A 644 -42.32 -3.89 9.85
N PHE A 645 -43.41 -3.19 9.59
CA PHE A 645 -43.48 -1.73 9.72
C PHE A 645 -44.88 -1.26 10.12
N HIS A 646 -44.95 -0.06 10.69
CA HIS A 646 -46.20 0.51 11.18
C HIS A 646 -47.06 1.03 10.00
N PRO A 647 -48.40 0.89 10.02
CA PRO A 647 -49.27 1.36 8.92
C PRO A 647 -49.10 2.83 8.53
N LEU A 648 -48.66 3.66 9.47
CA LEU A 648 -48.38 5.09 9.22
C LEU A 648 -47.10 5.33 8.41
N ALA A 649 -46.18 4.37 8.38
CA ALA A 649 -45.01 4.42 7.51
C ALA A 649 -45.33 4.00 6.06
N ALA A 650 -46.56 3.52 5.78
CA ALA A 650 -46.96 3.09 4.44
C ALA A 650 -46.79 4.18 3.39
N ALA A 651 -47.13 5.44 3.71
CA ALA A 651 -46.96 6.58 2.81
C ALA A 651 -45.50 6.81 2.39
N MET A 652 -44.55 6.54 3.30
CA MET A 652 -43.12 6.71 3.01
C MET A 652 -42.55 5.52 2.23
N LEU A 653 -43.15 4.35 2.38
CA LEU A 653 -42.69 3.11 1.74
C LEU A 653 -43.33 2.89 0.37
N GLU A 654 -44.54 3.39 0.12
CA GLU A 654 -45.27 3.23 -1.15
C GLU A 654 -44.40 3.55 -2.38
N PRO A 655 -43.67 4.69 -2.47
CA PRO A 655 -42.84 4.97 -3.65
C PRO A 655 -41.75 3.91 -3.90
N LEU A 656 -41.13 3.40 -2.84
CA LEU A 656 -40.12 2.35 -2.93
C LEU A 656 -40.72 1.03 -3.41
N LEU A 657 -41.92 0.69 -2.91
CA LEU A 657 -42.65 -0.50 -3.33
C LEU A 657 -43.06 -0.40 -4.81
N ASP A 658 -43.49 0.77 -5.28
CA ASP A 658 -43.87 0.97 -6.68
C ASP A 658 -42.66 0.87 -7.65
N GLU A 659 -41.45 1.22 -7.19
CA GLU A 659 -40.21 1.08 -7.95
C GLU A 659 -39.63 -0.34 -7.94
N ALA A 660 -40.11 -1.23 -7.05
CA ALA A 660 -39.62 -2.60 -6.96
C ALA A 660 -40.14 -3.47 -8.12
N GLY A 661 -39.32 -4.38 -8.64
CA GLY A 661 -39.65 -5.14 -9.86
C GLY A 661 -40.88 -6.04 -9.76
N SER A 662 -41.25 -6.50 -8.57
CA SER A 662 -42.52 -7.18 -8.34
C SER A 662 -42.98 -7.03 -6.90
N VAL A 663 -44.20 -6.52 -6.69
CA VAL A 663 -44.80 -6.41 -5.36
C VAL A 663 -46.13 -7.15 -5.29
N ARG A 664 -46.28 -7.97 -4.26
CA ARG A 664 -47.56 -8.58 -3.86
C ARG A 664 -48.09 -7.88 -2.62
N THR A 665 -49.32 -7.39 -2.68
CA THR A 665 -49.97 -6.72 -1.55
C THR A 665 -51.34 -7.32 -1.28
N ASP A 666 -51.75 -7.31 -0.02
CA ASP A 666 -53.09 -7.73 0.38
C ASP A 666 -54.13 -6.60 0.27
N ALA A 667 -55.39 -6.93 0.54
CA ALA A 667 -56.48 -5.95 0.50
C ALA A 667 -56.32 -4.84 1.57
N ALA A 668 -55.70 -5.16 2.71
CA ALA A 668 -55.49 -4.21 3.80
C ALA A 668 -54.47 -3.13 3.44
N TRP A 669 -53.40 -3.48 2.74
CA TRP A 669 -52.45 -2.51 2.18
C TRP A 669 -53.15 -1.57 1.20
N LYS A 670 -53.92 -2.11 0.26
CA LYS A 670 -54.64 -1.29 -0.73
C LYS A 670 -55.62 -0.32 -0.05
N ALA A 671 -56.35 -0.78 0.96
CA ALA A 671 -57.24 0.08 1.75
C ALA A 671 -56.48 1.18 2.50
N GLN A 672 -55.30 0.87 3.05
CA GLN A 672 -54.46 1.86 3.75
C GLN A 672 -53.96 2.96 2.79
N ILE A 673 -53.47 2.58 1.61
CA ILE A 673 -53.03 3.52 0.58
C ILE A 673 -54.19 4.36 0.05
N GLN A 674 -55.35 3.75 -0.18
CA GLN A 674 -56.53 4.49 -0.61
C GLN A 674 -56.96 5.52 0.44
N ARG A 675 -56.96 5.14 1.72
CA ARG A 675 -57.25 6.06 2.83
C ARG A 675 -56.27 7.24 2.88
N LEU A 676 -54.98 7.01 2.60
CA LEU A 676 -53.98 8.08 2.52
C LEU A 676 -54.31 9.08 1.40
N ARG A 677 -54.68 8.60 0.21
CA ARG A 677 -55.07 9.43 -0.94
C ARG A 677 -56.36 10.21 -0.66
N GLU A 678 -57.33 9.61 0.02
CA GLU A 678 -58.58 10.27 0.44
C GLU A 678 -58.31 11.42 1.43
N VAL A 679 -57.41 11.21 2.39
CA VAL A 679 -56.99 12.23 3.36
C VAL A 679 -56.25 13.38 2.68
N GLU A 680 -55.40 13.10 1.70
CA GLU A 680 -54.68 14.12 0.94
C GLU A 680 -55.61 14.98 0.09
N ALA A 681 -56.62 14.36 -0.54
CA ALA A 681 -57.63 15.05 -1.35
C ALA A 681 -58.66 15.84 -0.52
N LEU A 682 -58.76 15.60 0.79
CA LEU A 682 -59.72 16.26 1.65
C LEU A 682 -59.43 17.77 1.74
N GLN A 683 -60.48 18.57 1.55
CA GLN A 683 -60.46 20.03 1.76
C GLN A 683 -61.38 20.41 2.92
N PRO A 684 -60.87 20.44 4.17
CA PRO A 684 -61.67 20.80 5.32
C PRO A 684 -62.12 22.25 5.27
N THR A 685 -63.42 22.48 5.49
CA THR A 685 -64.01 23.82 5.59
C THR A 685 -64.09 24.24 7.05
N ILE A 686 -63.79 25.51 7.34
CA ILE A 686 -63.92 26.08 8.68
C ILE A 686 -65.41 26.10 9.08
N PRO A 687 -65.78 25.69 10.31
CA PRO A 687 -67.17 25.76 10.75
C PRO A 687 -67.72 27.19 10.71
N SER A 688 -68.89 27.36 10.09
CA SER A 688 -69.55 28.68 9.99
C SER A 688 -69.95 29.28 11.34
N THR A 689 -70.03 28.46 12.39
CA THR A 689 -70.34 28.89 13.75
C THR A 689 -69.11 29.39 14.53
N LEU A 690 -67.90 29.33 13.95
CA LEU A 690 -66.69 29.91 14.54
C LEU A 690 -66.76 31.44 14.50
N GLN A 691 -66.73 32.09 15.66
CA GLN A 691 -66.76 33.55 15.82
C GLN A 691 -65.34 34.14 15.84
N ALA A 692 -64.53 33.78 14.85
CA ALA A 692 -63.16 34.26 14.71
C ALA A 692 -62.75 34.31 13.23
N GLU A 693 -62.02 35.35 12.84
CA GLU A 693 -61.31 35.38 11.56
C GLU A 693 -59.92 34.77 11.73
N LEU A 694 -59.69 33.63 11.07
CA LEU A 694 -58.39 32.97 11.07
C LEU A 694 -57.46 33.64 10.06
N ARG A 695 -56.20 33.83 10.44
CA ARG A 695 -55.12 34.22 9.50
C ARG A 695 -54.80 33.06 8.56
N ASP A 696 -54.21 33.33 7.40
CA ASP A 696 -53.89 32.32 6.38
C ASP A 696 -53.16 31.09 6.95
N TYR A 697 -52.09 31.30 7.72
CA TYR A 697 -51.39 30.19 8.37
C TYR A 697 -52.30 29.44 9.38
N GLN A 698 -53.21 30.11 10.07
CA GLN A 698 -54.14 29.44 11.00
C GLN A 698 -55.17 28.61 10.24
N VAL A 699 -55.58 29.03 9.04
CA VAL A 699 -56.42 28.24 8.12
C VAL A 699 -55.66 26.98 7.71
N ASP A 700 -54.41 27.10 7.26
CA ASP A 700 -53.58 25.95 6.89
C ASP A 700 -53.41 24.98 8.06
N GLY A 701 -53.19 25.52 9.27
CA GLY A 701 -53.05 24.71 10.48
C GLY A 701 -54.33 23.97 10.84
N PHE A 702 -55.50 24.62 10.74
CA PHE A 702 -56.80 23.96 10.91
C PHE A 702 -57.02 22.86 9.86
N GLN A 703 -56.75 23.13 8.58
CA GLN A 703 -56.91 22.14 7.50
C GLN A 703 -56.00 20.94 7.72
N TRP A 704 -54.74 21.17 8.10
CA TRP A 704 -53.79 20.11 8.45
C TRP A 704 -54.30 19.25 9.62
N LEU A 705 -54.75 19.89 10.71
CA LEU A 705 -55.34 19.19 11.86
C LEU A 705 -56.57 18.37 11.47
N ALA A 706 -57.46 18.93 10.67
CA ALA A 706 -58.70 18.28 10.25
C ALA A 706 -58.44 17.07 9.34
N ARG A 707 -57.43 17.13 8.45
CA ARG A 707 -56.99 15.97 7.66
C ARG A 707 -56.47 14.83 8.55
N LEU A 708 -55.61 15.13 9.53
CA LEU A 708 -55.11 14.12 10.48
C LEU A 708 -56.24 13.54 11.33
N ALA A 709 -57.19 14.37 11.76
CA ALA A 709 -58.35 13.92 12.52
C ALA A 709 -59.31 13.06 11.70
N HIS A 710 -59.43 13.29 10.39
CA HIS A 710 -60.16 12.41 9.47
C HIS A 710 -59.41 11.08 9.25
N TRP A 711 -58.09 11.13 9.16
CA TRP A 711 -57.25 9.93 9.08
C TRP A 711 -57.28 9.10 10.38
N GLY A 712 -57.60 9.71 11.53
CA GLY A 712 -57.62 9.05 12.83
C GLY A 712 -56.22 8.89 13.42
N VAL A 713 -55.31 9.79 13.08
CA VAL A 713 -53.94 9.84 13.59
C VAL A 713 -53.79 11.12 14.41
N GLY A 714 -53.01 11.09 15.49
CA GLY A 714 -52.84 12.27 16.32
C GLY A 714 -51.86 13.30 15.71
N ALA A 715 -51.87 14.49 16.29
CA ALA A 715 -51.16 15.66 15.78
C ALA A 715 -50.40 16.43 16.86
N CYS A 716 -49.22 16.96 16.52
CA CYS A 716 -48.45 17.88 17.36
C CYS A 716 -48.43 19.27 16.69
N LEU A 717 -49.22 20.21 17.20
CA LEU A 717 -49.16 21.62 16.79
C LEU A 717 -48.10 22.33 17.64
N ALA A 718 -46.92 22.46 17.07
CA ALA A 718 -45.71 22.97 17.68
C ALA A 718 -45.36 24.41 17.27
N ASP A 719 -46.36 25.22 16.88
CA ASP A 719 -46.19 26.63 16.53
C ASP A 719 -45.64 27.46 17.69
N ASP A 720 -44.86 28.50 17.38
CA ASP A 720 -44.36 29.46 18.35
C ASP A 720 -45.47 30.07 19.24
N MET A 721 -45.11 30.40 20.48
CA MET A 721 -46.04 30.97 21.46
C MET A 721 -46.67 32.27 20.94
N GLY A 722 -48.00 32.37 20.92
CA GLY A 722 -48.71 33.56 20.43
C GLY A 722 -49.19 33.51 18.98
N LEU A 723 -48.93 32.42 18.24
CA LEU A 723 -49.49 32.19 16.89
C LEU A 723 -50.95 31.68 16.91
N GLY A 724 -51.61 31.65 18.08
CA GLY A 724 -53.01 31.25 18.20
C GLY A 724 -53.23 29.74 18.02
N LYS A 725 -52.52 28.91 18.80
CA LYS A 725 -52.76 27.45 18.84
C LYS A 725 -54.14 27.11 19.38
N THR A 726 -54.61 27.86 20.38
CA THR A 726 -55.92 27.67 21.01
C THR A 726 -57.07 27.86 20.03
N VAL A 727 -57.08 28.95 19.24
CA VAL A 727 -58.14 29.18 18.25
C VAL A 727 -58.16 28.12 17.14
N GLN A 728 -56.99 27.62 16.72
CA GLN A 728 -56.88 26.51 15.76
C GLN A 728 -57.42 25.19 16.36
N ALA A 729 -57.09 24.89 17.62
CA ALA A 729 -57.62 23.74 18.34
C ALA A 729 -59.14 23.84 18.53
N LEU A 730 -59.67 25.02 18.86
CA LEU A 730 -61.11 25.26 18.99
C LEU A 730 -61.84 25.10 17.66
N ALA A 731 -61.29 25.59 16.56
CA ALA A 731 -61.85 25.39 15.22
C ALA A 731 -61.96 23.89 14.89
N LEU A 732 -60.93 23.10 15.23
CA LEU A 732 -60.94 21.64 15.07
C LEU A 732 -61.93 20.93 15.99
N ILE A 733 -62.01 21.31 17.26
CA ILE A 733 -62.98 20.73 18.20
C ILE A 733 -64.40 21.02 17.70
N LEU A 734 -64.66 22.26 17.29
CA LEU A 734 -65.95 22.69 16.77
C LEU A 734 -66.35 21.92 15.51
N SER A 735 -65.41 21.68 14.57
CA SER A 735 -65.70 20.91 13.34
C SER A 735 -66.05 19.44 13.60
N ARG A 736 -65.67 18.91 14.77
CA ARG A 736 -65.93 17.53 15.20
C ARG A 736 -66.95 17.42 16.33
N ALA A 737 -67.54 18.55 16.76
CA ALA A 737 -68.34 18.63 17.98
C ALA A 737 -69.61 17.77 17.94
N GLN A 738 -70.22 17.62 16.77
CA GLN A 738 -71.42 16.81 16.57
C GLN A 738 -71.18 15.30 16.80
N ASP A 739 -69.94 14.83 16.67
CA ASP A 739 -69.59 13.41 16.73
C ASP A 739 -69.26 12.94 18.15
N GLY A 740 -69.18 13.85 19.13
CA GLY A 740 -68.96 13.50 20.54
C GLY A 740 -68.23 14.57 21.35
N PRO A 741 -68.06 14.34 22.67
CA PRO A 741 -67.45 15.32 23.56
C PRO A 741 -65.94 15.41 23.38
N ALA A 742 -65.40 16.59 23.71
CA ALA A 742 -63.96 16.85 23.71
C ALA A 742 -63.40 17.02 25.13
N LEU A 743 -62.11 16.73 25.29
CA LEU A 743 -61.35 16.95 26.52
C LEU A 743 -60.16 17.85 26.22
N VAL A 744 -60.05 18.95 26.94
CA VAL A 744 -58.85 19.79 26.98
C VAL A 744 -58.17 19.56 28.32
N VAL A 745 -56.88 19.21 28.29
CA VAL A 745 -56.03 19.15 29.48
C VAL A 745 -54.98 20.25 29.36
N ALA A 746 -54.93 21.13 30.34
CA ALA A 746 -54.02 22.28 30.32
C ALA A 746 -53.42 22.56 31.72
N PRO A 747 -52.38 23.41 31.84
CA PRO A 747 -51.98 23.94 33.13
C PRO A 747 -53.16 24.62 33.86
N THR A 748 -53.21 24.50 35.20
CA THR A 748 -54.29 25.09 36.00
C THR A 748 -54.47 26.58 35.74
N SER A 749 -53.36 27.30 35.52
CA SER A 749 -53.35 28.75 35.24
C SER A 749 -54.05 29.15 33.94
N VAL A 750 -54.13 28.26 32.95
CA VAL A 750 -54.72 28.57 31.63
C VAL A 750 -56.10 27.95 31.42
N CYS A 751 -56.58 27.13 32.36
CA CYS A 751 -57.91 26.50 32.26
C CYS A 751 -59.04 27.55 32.17
N LEU A 752 -58.94 28.66 32.90
CA LEU A 752 -59.92 29.75 32.81
C LEU A 752 -59.81 30.53 31.49
N ASN A 753 -58.60 30.69 30.96
CA ASN A 753 -58.40 31.31 29.65
C ASN A 753 -59.06 30.48 28.54
N TRP A 754 -58.95 29.15 28.59
CA TRP A 754 -59.68 28.27 27.68
C TRP A 754 -61.20 28.47 27.76
N LEU A 755 -61.76 28.62 28.97
CA LEU A 755 -63.19 28.90 29.16
C LEU A 755 -63.61 30.22 28.49
N ASP A 756 -62.81 31.28 28.66
CA ASP A 756 -63.08 32.60 28.08
C ASP A 756 -62.94 32.57 26.55
N GLU A 757 -61.92 31.89 26.01
CA GLU A 757 -61.75 31.72 24.57
C GLU A 757 -62.86 30.89 23.92
N ILE A 758 -63.36 29.83 24.60
CA ILE A 758 -64.50 29.05 24.11
C ILE A 758 -65.75 29.93 24.03
N ARG A 759 -66.04 30.71 25.07
CA ARG A 759 -67.19 31.63 25.09
C ARG A 759 -67.10 32.70 24.01
N ARG A 760 -65.88 33.15 23.69
CA ARG A 760 -65.62 34.17 22.68
C ARG A 760 -65.70 33.63 21.26
N PHE A 761 -64.96 32.55 20.96
CA PHE A 761 -64.75 32.08 19.59
C PHE A 761 -65.70 30.95 19.18
N THR A 762 -66.18 30.15 20.12
CA THR A 762 -67.01 28.97 19.84
C THR A 762 -68.21 28.90 20.80
N PRO A 763 -69.11 29.90 20.80
CA PRO A 763 -70.22 29.98 21.76
C PRO A 763 -71.25 28.86 21.62
N THR A 764 -71.18 28.07 20.54
CA THR A 764 -72.02 26.88 20.33
C THR A 764 -71.51 25.62 21.03
N LEU A 765 -70.30 25.65 21.60
CA LEU A 765 -69.80 24.58 22.47
C LEU A 765 -70.28 24.80 23.90
N ASN A 766 -70.48 23.71 24.64
CA ASN A 766 -70.83 23.75 26.05
C ASN A 766 -69.59 23.44 26.90
N PRO A 767 -68.86 24.46 27.40
CA PRO A 767 -67.69 24.23 28.23
C PRO A 767 -68.07 23.84 29.66
N ALA A 768 -67.38 22.84 30.20
CA ALA A 768 -67.45 22.45 31.61
C ALA A 768 -66.04 22.43 32.22
N VAL A 769 -65.84 23.10 33.36
CA VAL A 769 -64.56 23.04 34.10
C VAL A 769 -64.59 21.84 35.03
N PHE A 770 -63.66 20.92 34.86
CA PHE A 770 -63.51 19.74 35.71
C PHE A 770 -62.93 20.16 37.06
N GLY A 771 -63.64 19.87 38.15
CA GLY A 771 -63.27 20.41 39.46
C GLY A 771 -64.26 20.05 40.57
N SER A 772 -64.93 21.05 41.12
CA SER A 772 -65.89 20.91 42.23
C SER A 772 -67.24 20.34 41.77
N GLY A 773 -67.86 19.51 42.62
CA GLY A 773 -69.12 18.81 42.33
C GLY A 773 -68.95 17.29 42.15
N ASP A 774 -69.99 16.62 41.67
CA ASP A 774 -70.00 15.18 41.41
C ASP A 774 -69.28 14.89 40.08
N ARG A 775 -67.95 14.69 40.17
CA ARG A 775 -67.05 14.46 39.01
C ARG A 775 -67.51 13.28 38.16
N GLY A 776 -68.01 12.22 38.78
CA GLY A 776 -68.51 11.03 38.11
C GLY A 776 -69.71 11.34 37.20
N LYS A 777 -70.70 12.08 37.73
CA LYS A 777 -71.85 12.53 36.93
C LYS A 777 -71.45 13.48 35.82
N THR A 778 -70.51 14.40 36.07
CA THR A 778 -70.01 15.32 35.04
C THR A 778 -69.43 14.57 33.86
N VAL A 779 -68.53 13.61 34.09
CA VAL A 779 -67.91 12.83 33.01
C VAL A 779 -68.92 11.91 32.33
N ALA A 780 -69.80 11.24 33.07
CA ALA A 780 -70.83 10.37 32.49
C ALA A 780 -71.86 11.14 31.65
N GLY A 781 -72.18 12.38 32.04
CA GLY A 781 -73.20 13.21 31.42
C GLY A 781 -72.81 13.92 30.11
N MET A 782 -71.52 13.98 29.76
CA MET A 782 -71.05 14.67 28.54
C MET A 782 -71.70 14.08 27.28
N ARG A 783 -71.91 14.90 26.24
CA ARG A 783 -72.52 14.55 24.95
C ARG A 783 -71.83 15.31 23.81
N ALA A 784 -72.32 15.15 22.58
CA ALA A 784 -71.92 16.00 21.47
C ALA A 784 -72.03 17.48 21.85
N PHE A 785 -71.13 18.31 21.33
CA PHE A 785 -70.93 19.73 21.66
C PHE A 785 -70.37 20.05 23.05
N ASP A 786 -70.24 19.08 23.95
CA ASP A 786 -69.66 19.34 25.27
C ASP A 786 -68.12 19.29 25.24
N LEU A 787 -67.48 20.21 25.96
CA LEU A 787 -66.03 20.32 26.08
C LEU A 787 -65.64 20.37 27.56
N LEU A 788 -64.94 19.36 28.04
CA LEU A 788 -64.43 19.30 29.42
C LEU A 788 -63.02 19.91 29.50
N ILE A 789 -62.81 20.86 30.40
CA ILE A 789 -61.51 21.50 30.68
C ILE A 789 -60.96 20.93 31.98
N CYS A 790 -59.83 20.24 31.91
CA CYS A 790 -59.21 19.55 33.04
C CYS A 790 -57.77 20.05 33.26
N SER A 791 -57.34 20.14 34.51
CA SER A 791 -55.93 20.42 34.80
C SER A 791 -55.10 19.13 34.79
N TYR A 792 -53.81 19.21 34.48
CA TYR A 792 -52.91 18.03 34.58
C TYR A 792 -52.90 17.39 35.98
N GLY A 793 -53.11 18.18 37.04
CA GLY A 793 -53.21 17.67 38.41
C GLY A 793 -54.47 16.81 38.60
N LEU A 794 -55.60 17.26 38.09
CA LEU A 794 -56.86 16.52 38.15
C LEU A 794 -56.86 15.29 37.23
N LEU A 795 -56.23 15.37 36.06
CA LEU A 795 -56.02 14.21 35.19
C LEU A 795 -55.29 13.09 35.93
N GLN A 796 -54.24 13.44 36.68
CA GLN A 796 -53.48 12.48 37.47
C GLN A 796 -54.29 11.88 38.63
N GLN A 797 -55.17 12.66 39.25
CA GLN A 797 -56.00 12.19 40.36
C GLN A 797 -57.15 11.31 39.91
N GLU A 798 -57.77 11.64 38.77
CA GLU A 798 -59.02 11.04 38.27
C GLU A 798 -58.80 10.28 36.95
N THR A 799 -57.66 9.63 36.82
CA THR A 799 -57.25 8.95 35.58
C THR A 799 -58.27 7.91 35.14
N ASP A 800 -58.68 7.01 36.04
CA ASP A 800 -59.60 5.91 35.73
C ASP A 800 -60.96 6.44 35.27
N LEU A 801 -61.45 7.50 35.91
CA LEU A 801 -62.71 8.14 35.54
C LEU A 801 -62.64 8.75 34.14
N LEU A 802 -61.59 9.52 33.84
CA LEU A 802 -61.43 10.17 32.53
C LEU A 802 -61.12 9.16 31.41
N ALA A 803 -60.44 8.05 31.73
CA ALA A 803 -60.15 6.95 30.81
C ALA A 803 -61.37 6.06 30.54
N SER A 804 -62.32 5.96 31.47
CA SER A 804 -63.56 5.18 31.29
C SER A 804 -64.43 5.68 30.13
N ARG A 805 -64.21 6.93 29.69
CA ARG A 805 -64.94 7.56 28.60
C ARG A 805 -64.08 7.66 27.34
N THR A 806 -64.70 7.41 26.19
CA THR A 806 -64.10 7.69 24.88
C THR A 806 -64.39 9.14 24.48
N TRP A 807 -63.33 9.90 24.20
CA TRP A 807 -63.40 11.29 23.78
C TRP A 807 -63.26 11.40 22.26
N ARG A 808 -64.01 12.29 21.62
CA ARG A 808 -63.92 12.51 20.18
C ARG A 808 -62.61 13.21 19.80
N THR A 809 -62.21 14.16 20.64
CA THR A 809 -60.97 14.94 20.51
C THR A 809 -60.38 15.16 21.90
N ILE A 810 -59.10 14.86 22.06
CA ILE A 810 -58.32 15.20 23.25
C ILE A 810 -57.25 16.20 22.85
N VAL A 811 -57.18 17.34 23.55
CA VAL A 811 -56.12 18.33 23.38
C VAL A 811 -55.32 18.43 24.66
N LEU A 812 -54.02 18.18 24.57
CA LEU A 812 -53.06 18.49 25.62
C LEU A 812 -52.40 19.82 25.30
N ASP A 813 -52.77 20.86 26.03
CA ASP A 813 -52.14 22.17 25.94
C ASP A 813 -50.90 22.23 26.84
N GLU A 814 -49.88 22.96 26.41
CA GLU A 814 -48.52 22.93 26.99
C GLU A 814 -48.02 21.48 27.21
N GLY A 815 -48.06 20.69 26.13
CA GLY A 815 -47.78 19.26 26.15
C GLY A 815 -46.41 18.84 26.71
N GLN A 816 -45.46 19.76 26.87
CA GLN A 816 -44.22 19.52 27.61
C GLN A 816 -44.48 19.08 29.06
N ALA A 817 -45.68 19.30 29.61
CA ALA A 817 -46.10 18.78 30.92
C ALA A 817 -46.04 17.25 31.03
N ILE A 818 -46.11 16.51 29.91
CA ILE A 818 -46.01 15.05 29.85
C ILE A 818 -44.71 14.57 29.22
N LYS A 819 -43.66 15.40 29.13
CA LYS A 819 -42.41 15.04 28.42
C LYS A 819 -41.66 13.83 28.99
N ASN A 820 -41.83 13.53 30.29
CA ASN A 820 -41.18 12.40 30.95
C ASN A 820 -42.15 11.23 31.17
N LEU A 821 -41.86 10.10 30.52
CA LEU A 821 -42.62 8.85 30.56
C LEU A 821 -42.85 8.32 31.99
N ALA A 822 -41.87 8.46 32.88
CA ALA A 822 -41.93 7.89 34.23
C ALA A 822 -42.91 8.63 35.17
N THR A 823 -43.37 9.81 34.77
CA THR A 823 -44.25 10.63 35.62
C THR A 823 -45.68 10.09 35.64
N LYS A 824 -46.32 10.14 36.81
CA LYS A 824 -47.75 9.78 36.97
C LYS A 824 -48.66 10.59 36.02
N ARG A 825 -48.32 11.87 35.76
CA ARG A 825 -49.02 12.71 34.79
C ARG A 825 -48.97 12.15 33.38
N SER A 826 -47.78 11.72 32.93
CA SER A 826 -47.64 11.11 31.60
C SER A 826 -48.40 9.78 31.52
N GLN A 827 -48.27 8.91 32.53
CA GLN A 827 -49.02 7.65 32.59
C GLN A 827 -50.54 7.88 32.53
N ALA A 828 -51.04 8.88 33.25
CA ALA A 828 -52.45 9.27 33.22
C ALA A 828 -52.90 9.75 31.84
N ALA A 829 -52.11 10.59 31.17
CA ALA A 829 -52.41 11.04 29.81
C ALA A 829 -52.44 9.87 28.81
N MET A 830 -51.52 8.92 28.93
CA MET A 830 -51.44 7.75 28.05
C MET A 830 -52.65 6.82 28.19
N ALA A 831 -53.29 6.78 29.37
CA ALA A 831 -54.48 5.97 29.63
C ALA A 831 -55.76 6.53 28.99
N LEU A 832 -55.74 7.79 28.51
CA LEU A 832 -56.93 8.41 27.93
C LEU A 832 -57.33 7.76 26.60
N ASN A 833 -58.62 7.47 26.49
CA ASN A 833 -59.25 6.92 25.29
C ASN A 833 -59.79 8.06 24.42
N GLY A 834 -59.15 8.32 23.30
CA GLY A 834 -59.56 9.37 22.36
C GLY A 834 -59.34 8.95 20.93
N GLU A 835 -60.30 9.28 20.06
CA GLU A 835 -60.22 8.98 18.62
C GLU A 835 -59.21 9.86 17.90
N PHE A 836 -59.15 11.14 18.27
CA PHE A 836 -58.11 12.06 17.83
C PHE A 836 -57.43 12.70 19.02
N LYS A 837 -56.09 12.69 19.01
CA LYS A 837 -55.25 13.21 20.08
C LYS A 837 -54.33 14.29 19.54
N MET A 838 -54.44 15.48 20.11
CA MET A 838 -53.66 16.65 19.75
C MET A 838 -52.77 17.07 20.92
N ILE A 839 -51.54 17.42 20.60
CA ILE A 839 -50.64 18.13 21.50
C ILE A 839 -50.45 19.54 20.96
N ALA A 840 -50.60 20.54 21.81
CA ALA A 840 -50.22 21.92 21.54
C ALA A 840 -49.04 22.29 22.46
N THR A 841 -47.93 22.75 21.89
CA THR A 841 -46.74 23.16 22.67
C THR A 841 -45.92 24.17 21.88
N GLY A 842 -45.23 25.10 22.54
CA GLY A 842 -44.23 25.97 21.88
C GLY A 842 -42.85 25.31 21.79
N THR A 843 -42.59 24.30 22.61
CA THR A 843 -41.27 23.68 22.82
C THR A 843 -41.41 22.16 22.87
N PRO A 844 -41.62 21.50 21.71
CA PRO A 844 -41.82 20.03 21.67
C PRO A 844 -40.57 19.23 22.10
N ILE A 845 -39.40 19.87 22.14
CA ILE A 845 -38.13 19.30 22.58
C ILE A 845 -37.42 20.37 23.42
N GLU A 846 -37.08 20.06 24.66
CA GLU A 846 -36.35 20.95 25.57
C GLU A 846 -34.94 20.43 25.84
N ASN A 847 -34.81 19.14 26.20
CA ASN A 847 -33.54 18.58 26.66
C ASN A 847 -33.02 17.45 25.76
N HIS A 848 -33.85 16.47 25.46
CA HIS A 848 -33.45 15.26 24.72
C HIS A 848 -34.62 14.70 23.89
N LEU A 849 -34.31 13.92 22.85
CA LEU A 849 -35.23 13.28 21.93
C LEU A 849 -36.17 12.27 22.59
N GLY A 850 -35.85 11.77 23.79
CA GLY A 850 -36.78 10.96 24.59
C GLY A 850 -38.09 11.70 24.94
N GLU A 851 -38.06 13.04 25.02
CA GLU A 851 -39.25 13.88 25.26
C GLU A 851 -40.19 13.79 24.04
N LEU A 852 -39.61 13.95 22.83
CA LEU A 852 -40.33 13.82 21.57
C LEU A 852 -40.97 12.44 21.43
N TRP A 853 -40.23 11.37 21.73
CA TRP A 853 -40.78 10.01 21.68
C TRP A 853 -42.02 9.87 22.56
N ASN A 854 -42.00 10.46 23.76
CA ASN A 854 -43.13 10.37 24.67
C ASN A 854 -44.35 11.17 24.17
N LEU A 855 -44.14 12.35 23.58
CA LEU A 855 -45.23 13.10 22.93
C LEU A 855 -45.84 12.29 21.79
N PHE A 856 -45.00 11.69 20.94
CA PHE A 856 -45.44 10.88 19.80
C PHE A 856 -46.10 9.57 20.22
N ARG A 857 -45.70 8.98 21.34
CA ARG A 857 -46.40 7.83 21.93
C ARG A 857 -47.83 8.16 22.32
N PHE A 858 -48.11 9.38 22.79
CA PHE A 858 -49.48 9.79 23.12
C PHE A 858 -50.34 9.98 21.87
N ILE A 859 -49.83 10.69 20.86
CA ILE A 859 -50.62 11.00 19.65
C ILE A 859 -50.72 9.85 18.66
N ASN A 860 -49.64 9.06 18.48
CA ASN A 860 -49.54 7.98 17.51
C ASN A 860 -48.78 6.78 18.13
N PRO A 861 -49.43 6.01 19.03
CA PRO A 861 -48.81 4.85 19.67
C PRO A 861 -48.23 3.87 18.65
N GLY A 862 -47.00 3.39 18.88
CA GLY A 862 -46.35 2.40 18.02
C GLY A 862 -45.53 2.96 16.86
N LEU A 863 -45.76 4.21 16.40
CA LEU A 863 -45.05 4.81 15.25
C LEU A 863 -43.53 4.78 15.39
N LEU A 864 -43.01 5.13 16.58
CA LEU A 864 -41.58 5.21 16.86
C LEU A 864 -41.03 3.93 17.53
N GLY A 865 -41.83 2.87 17.63
CA GLY A 865 -41.46 1.64 18.33
C GLY A 865 -41.29 1.79 19.85
N SER A 866 -40.60 0.83 20.47
CA SER A 866 -40.27 0.90 21.91
C SER A 866 -39.23 2.00 22.19
N LEU A 867 -39.20 2.50 23.43
CA LEU A 867 -38.22 3.52 23.85
C LEU A 867 -36.78 3.04 23.64
N GLU A 868 -36.50 1.78 23.95
CA GLU A 868 -35.19 1.17 23.75
C GLU A 868 -34.76 1.20 22.29
N ARG A 869 -35.64 0.77 21.37
CA ARG A 869 -35.35 0.80 19.93
C ARG A 869 -35.26 2.22 19.40
N PHE A 870 -36.08 3.15 19.90
CA PHE A 870 -35.99 4.56 19.55
C PHE A 870 -34.64 5.15 19.95
N ASN A 871 -34.14 4.82 21.16
CA ASN A 871 -32.83 5.26 21.62
C ASN A 871 -31.70 4.71 20.73
N GLN A 872 -31.75 3.40 20.42
CA GLN A 872 -30.77 2.76 19.56
C GLN A 872 -30.77 3.32 18.13
N ARG A 873 -31.94 3.59 17.55
CA ARG A 873 -32.08 4.00 16.15
C ARG A 873 -31.93 5.50 15.92
N PHE A 874 -32.33 6.31 16.89
CA PHE A 874 -32.44 7.75 16.73
C PHE A 874 -31.78 8.53 17.86
N ALA A 875 -32.18 8.34 19.13
CA ALA A 875 -31.73 9.25 20.19
C ALA A 875 -30.20 9.22 20.37
N THR A 876 -29.61 8.03 20.57
CA THR A 876 -28.16 7.89 20.76
C THR A 876 -27.36 8.30 19.51
N PRO A 877 -27.68 7.82 18.28
CA PRO A 877 -26.97 8.26 17.09
C PRO A 877 -27.03 9.78 16.84
N ILE A 878 -28.15 10.43 17.15
CA ILE A 878 -28.32 11.87 16.89
C ILE A 878 -27.65 12.71 17.98
N GLU A 879 -27.86 12.39 19.25
CA GLU A 879 -27.38 13.21 20.38
C GLU A 879 -25.90 13.00 20.67
N ARG A 880 -25.43 11.74 20.59
CA ARG A 880 -24.06 11.36 20.94
C ARG A 880 -23.15 11.33 19.72
N ASP A 881 -23.59 10.67 18.65
CA ASP A 881 -22.74 10.39 17.47
C ASP A 881 -22.91 11.44 16.35
N GLN A 882 -23.80 12.41 16.53
CA GLN A 882 -24.13 13.48 15.58
C GLN A 882 -24.50 12.96 14.17
N ASP A 883 -25.16 11.80 14.09
CA ASP A 883 -25.57 11.18 12.82
C ASP A 883 -26.71 11.98 12.15
N ASN A 884 -26.32 12.78 11.14
CA ASN A 884 -27.24 13.54 10.31
C ASN A 884 -28.22 12.67 9.51
N LYS A 885 -27.85 11.44 9.14
CA LYS A 885 -28.76 10.51 8.43
C LYS A 885 -29.83 10.00 9.37
N ALA A 886 -29.50 9.67 10.62
CA ALA A 886 -30.49 9.30 11.64
C ALA A 886 -31.46 10.46 11.90
N ARG A 887 -30.94 11.69 12.02
CA ARG A 887 -31.75 12.91 12.18
C ARG A 887 -32.71 13.13 11.02
N HIS A 888 -32.25 12.97 9.78
CA HIS A 888 -33.08 13.13 8.60
C HIS A 888 -34.21 12.09 8.55
N ARG A 889 -33.88 10.81 8.83
CA ARG A 889 -34.87 9.72 8.90
C ARG A 889 -35.94 9.98 9.97
N LEU A 890 -35.53 10.41 11.17
CA LEU A 890 -36.48 10.78 12.22
C LEU A 890 -37.39 11.92 11.77
N LYS A 891 -36.81 12.97 11.16
CA LYS A 891 -37.57 14.12 10.63
C LYS A 891 -38.64 13.67 9.63
N GLN A 892 -38.28 12.85 8.65
CA GLN A 892 -39.22 12.34 7.64
C GLN A 892 -40.38 11.56 8.28
N LEU A 893 -40.07 10.72 9.28
CA LEU A 893 -41.07 9.90 9.97
C LEU A 893 -42.08 10.73 10.78
N ILE A 894 -41.62 11.80 11.44
CA ILE A 894 -42.46 12.62 12.31
C ILE A 894 -43.15 13.78 11.58
N GLN A 895 -42.57 14.27 10.48
CA GLN A 895 -43.02 15.48 9.76
C GLN A 895 -44.51 15.49 9.42
N PRO A 896 -45.16 14.38 9.01
CA PRO A 896 -46.60 14.40 8.72
C PRO A 896 -47.46 14.73 9.95
N PHE A 897 -46.96 14.47 11.15
CA PHE A 897 -47.70 14.57 12.42
C PHE A 897 -47.23 15.72 13.32
N ILE A 898 -46.28 16.54 12.86
CA ILE A 898 -45.85 17.76 13.57
C ILE A 898 -45.85 18.96 12.64
N LEU A 899 -46.57 20.01 13.04
CA LEU A 899 -46.56 21.30 12.36
C LEU A 899 -45.88 22.33 13.26
N ARG A 900 -44.80 22.95 12.78
CA ARG A 900 -44.06 23.98 13.50
C ARG A 900 -43.79 25.17 12.60
N ARG A 901 -44.22 26.35 13.03
CA ARG A 901 -43.96 27.64 12.38
C ARG A 901 -43.41 28.64 13.38
N LEU A 902 -42.43 29.41 12.95
CA LEU A 902 -41.80 30.47 13.74
C LEU A 902 -42.51 31.81 13.52
N LYS A 903 -42.50 32.70 14.51
CA LYS A 903 -43.08 34.05 14.36
C LYS A 903 -42.53 34.80 13.15
N SER A 904 -41.23 34.67 12.90
CA SER A 904 -40.55 35.31 11.77
C SER A 904 -40.99 34.79 10.40
N GLU A 905 -41.53 33.57 10.33
CA GLU A 905 -41.97 32.96 9.07
C GLU A 905 -43.40 33.38 8.69
N VAL A 906 -44.20 33.84 9.66
CA VAL A 906 -45.65 34.05 9.45
C VAL A 906 -46.16 35.42 9.90
N LEU A 907 -45.36 36.23 10.59
CA LEU A 907 -45.71 37.59 11.01
C LEU A 907 -44.62 38.58 10.60
N GLU A 908 -44.81 39.24 9.45
CA GLU A 908 -43.93 40.31 8.96
C GLU A 908 -44.04 41.62 9.78
N ALA A 909 -45.07 41.74 10.63
CA ALA A 909 -45.46 42.98 11.30
C ALA A 909 -44.87 43.18 12.72
N LEU A 910 -44.06 42.24 13.24
CA LEU A 910 -43.47 42.37 14.57
C LEU A 910 -42.06 43.00 14.50
N PRO A 911 -41.74 44.01 15.35
CA PRO A 911 -40.37 44.52 15.43
C PRO A 911 -39.42 43.42 15.94
N PRO A 912 -38.13 43.46 15.56
CA PRO A 912 -37.13 42.50 16.04
C PRO A 912 -36.96 42.60 17.57
N ARG A 913 -36.74 41.47 18.23
CA ARG A 913 -36.43 41.42 19.67
C ARG A 913 -35.01 41.95 19.91
N THR A 914 -34.87 42.97 20.75
CA THR A 914 -33.55 43.44 21.22
C THR A 914 -33.21 42.74 22.54
N GLU A 915 -32.13 41.95 22.55
CA GLU A 915 -31.57 41.36 23.78
C GLU A 915 -30.38 42.19 24.25
N ILE A 916 -30.42 42.68 25.49
CA ILE A 916 -29.32 43.44 26.11
C ILE A 916 -28.69 42.56 27.19
N LEU A 917 -27.48 42.06 26.92
CA LEU A 917 -26.72 41.28 27.90
C LEU A 917 -26.00 42.23 28.86
N LEU A 918 -26.50 42.37 30.09
CA LEU A 918 -25.83 43.08 31.17
C LEU A 918 -24.95 42.10 31.94
N ARG A 919 -23.63 42.23 31.78
CA ARG A 919 -22.66 41.48 32.60
C ARG A 919 -22.48 42.23 33.91
N VAL A 920 -22.81 41.58 35.02
CA VAL A 920 -22.62 42.10 36.37
C VAL A 920 -21.45 41.35 37.00
N GLU A 921 -20.53 42.07 37.61
CA GLU A 921 -19.44 41.49 38.39
C GLU A 921 -19.91 41.26 39.82
N LEU A 922 -19.48 40.15 40.43
CA LEU A 922 -19.77 39.89 41.85
C LEU A 922 -19.06 40.95 42.70
N GLU A 923 -19.75 41.47 43.71
CA GLU A 923 -19.09 42.31 44.71
C GLU A 923 -18.09 41.49 45.53
N ALA A 924 -17.14 42.15 46.19
CA ALA A 924 -16.05 41.46 46.90
C ALA A 924 -16.56 40.47 47.97
N GLU A 925 -17.65 40.80 48.66
CA GLU A 925 -18.28 39.93 49.66
C GLU A 925 -18.95 38.71 49.02
N GLU A 926 -19.64 38.90 47.89
CA GLU A 926 -20.29 37.82 47.13
C GLU A 926 -19.26 36.89 46.49
N ALA A 927 -18.16 37.43 45.96
CA ALA A 927 -17.06 36.67 45.39
C ALA A 927 -16.37 35.82 46.46
N ALA A 928 -16.16 36.37 47.67
CA ALA A 928 -15.60 35.61 48.80
C ALA A 928 -16.53 34.49 49.26
N LEU A 929 -17.84 34.75 49.36
CA LEU A 929 -18.85 33.74 49.68
C LEU A 929 -18.92 32.65 48.61
N TYR A 930 -18.90 33.05 47.33
CA TYR A 930 -18.91 32.14 46.19
C TYR A 930 -17.67 31.25 46.18
N GLU A 931 -16.48 31.82 46.43
CA GLU A 931 -15.23 31.04 46.50
C GLU A 931 -15.23 30.08 47.70
N ALA A 932 -15.76 30.50 48.85
CA ALA A 932 -15.92 29.61 50.00
C ALA A 932 -16.85 28.42 49.70
N LEU A 933 -18.00 28.67 49.06
CA LEU A 933 -18.93 27.61 48.64
C LEU A 933 -18.34 26.70 47.57
N ARG A 934 -17.61 27.27 46.59
CA ARG A 934 -16.91 26.51 45.55
C ARG A 934 -15.85 25.57 46.15
N GLN A 935 -15.07 26.05 47.12
CA GLN A 935 -14.08 25.23 47.83
C GLN A 935 -14.71 24.13 48.68
N GLN A 936 -15.94 24.34 49.17
CA GLN A 936 -16.66 23.34 49.95
C GLN A 936 -17.31 22.25 49.08
N ALA A 937 -17.61 22.56 47.81
CA ALA A 937 -18.23 21.64 46.85
C ALA A 937 -17.23 20.82 46.03
N LEU A 938 -15.96 21.26 45.96
CA LEU A 938 -14.82 20.51 45.43
C LEU A 938 -14.29 19.53 46.48
#